data_AF-A0A519HRD3-F1
#
_entry.id   AF-A0A519HRD3-F1
#
_cell.length_a   1.000
_cell.length_b   1.000
_cell.length_c   1.000
_cell.angle_alpha   90.00
_cell.angle_beta   90.00
_cell.angle_gamma   90.00
#
_symmetry.space_group_name_H-M   'P 1'
#
loop_
_entity.id
_entity.type
_entity.pdbx_description
1 polymer ?
#
loop_
_entity_poly.entity_id
_entity_poly.type
_entity_poly.pdbx_seq_one_letter_code
_entity_poly.pdbx_strand_id
1 'polypeptide(L)'
;MTAKGLPFKTKMAATLASKKAPGAVLPVTGGFVVRPGAVAPAVEAAPALAPAEAPPVAAPAQLSEGHFGRPDGQPFLSKIAAIRAAKQKPGFAPAEVPGGWAIAKPPRPSIAGEPIDDEWTAFTPESGTKGIPRADMPQIRAEHRGAMVQFLKGRGIEHEQDEVPAGDLKPTQAEFSPGKVAKAKGFTDSDRSILVSADGHVLDGHHQWMNKRDDDAPVKVIRLKAPIDELLAQVKEFPSVQAAAGATAPQSAAPEKTTEAAAKYSKEYSAEPEQAKPAPAAPAAQAKPERPKAPAPSKIDDFGETLHGARKHYAEAYRDRMADAKAASVKTEPLSKSWPEPDYGKMLEGGADPRAVAFVHAARDEVPTKPSQAYKLQQWVKQVELLRGFAFDLISGSITMDKVNQQLAEPQFSRIKEHVGGRADLYAAVGHERSMKGIRLMRGEYGLHEGRVYKPAKVIWAVERSSKASVFGNWPTELATGDTREDAIEAFKAKMADAQPIAKAAMQVKFDIYAKRGKPGVIIGKKVGKAYIDLKTMPDSVQARQFLADNQAELERLLAKYKEIPFERREVNTPRVGEDHRLGARMTPEAFSEAFGFRGVQFGNYVEDGRRQQDLDDAYDALMDMAAVIGVPPRALSLNGQLGLAFGARGKGGKRAAAAHYESGTVVINLTKGAGAGSLAHEWFHALDNYFARDSGDKAGFATRWPHYVGMRDEMQLAFKAIMDGIKATEVRKRSQVLDDRRSTPYWATDIELAARTFESYVIAKLQDQGAANDYLANVVGEGAFTAGEYPYPTASEQPAIRAAFDHFFNTIEH
;
A
#
# COMPACT_ATOMS: atom_id res chain seq x y z
N MET A 1 -63.65 20.67 -7.35
CA MET A 1 -64.53 20.74 -8.55
C MET A 1 -63.79 21.45 -9.67
N THR A 2 -64.42 21.70 -10.83
CA THR A 2 -63.87 22.66 -11.82
C THR A 2 -63.81 24.08 -11.23
N ALA A 3 -63.07 24.99 -11.87
CA ALA A 3 -62.96 26.39 -11.43
C ALA A 3 -64.31 27.16 -11.43
N LYS A 4 -65.34 26.64 -12.09
CA LYS A 4 -66.72 27.17 -12.09
C LYS A 4 -67.66 26.43 -11.12
N GLY A 5 -67.13 25.67 -10.16
CA GLY A 5 -67.92 24.95 -9.14
C GLY A 5 -68.66 23.69 -9.64
N LEU A 6 -68.56 23.33 -10.93
CA LEU A 6 -69.25 22.16 -11.50
C LEU A 6 -68.42 20.86 -11.39
N PRO A 7 -69.06 19.67 -11.35
CA PRO A 7 -68.39 18.38 -11.48
C PRO A 7 -67.62 18.25 -12.80
N PHE A 8 -66.54 17.45 -12.79
CA PHE A 8 -65.86 17.05 -14.01
C PHE A 8 -66.69 16.01 -14.75
N LYS A 9 -67.02 16.24 -16.03
CA LYS A 9 -67.87 15.34 -16.82
C LYS A 9 -67.29 13.93 -17.02
N THR A 10 -65.98 13.75 -16.88
CA THR A 10 -65.32 12.44 -17.01
C THR A 10 -64.35 12.17 -15.86
N LYS A 11 -64.22 10.89 -15.48
CA LYS A 11 -63.31 10.44 -14.41
C LYS A 11 -61.86 10.84 -14.70
N MET A 12 -61.43 10.75 -15.96
CA MET A 12 -60.06 11.08 -16.37
C MET A 12 -59.71 12.55 -16.13
N ALA A 13 -60.65 13.48 -16.34
CA ALA A 13 -60.43 14.91 -16.05
C ALA A 13 -60.32 15.17 -14.54
N ALA A 14 -61.11 14.49 -13.71
CA ALA A 14 -60.98 14.56 -12.26
C ALA A 14 -59.65 13.97 -11.75
N THR A 15 -59.20 12.85 -12.31
CA THR A 15 -57.89 12.25 -11.98
C THR A 15 -56.71 13.14 -12.41
N LEU A 16 -56.82 13.88 -13.52
CA LEU A 16 -55.79 14.85 -13.89
C LEU A 16 -55.76 16.04 -12.90
N ALA A 17 -56.93 16.48 -12.43
CA ALA A 17 -57.03 17.54 -11.42
C ALA A 17 -56.48 17.11 -10.06
N SER A 18 -56.70 15.85 -9.64
CA SER A 18 -56.20 15.33 -8.36
C SER A 18 -54.68 15.22 -8.28
N LYS A 19 -53.97 15.27 -9.42
CA LYS A 19 -52.50 15.38 -9.45
C LYS A 19 -51.98 16.80 -9.13
N LYS A 20 -52.82 17.83 -9.24
CA LYS A 20 -52.46 19.23 -8.88
C LYS A 20 -52.99 19.64 -7.51
N ALA A 21 -54.09 19.06 -7.05
CA ALA A 21 -54.63 19.23 -5.70
C ALA A 21 -54.92 17.83 -5.11
N PRO A 22 -54.05 17.27 -4.26
CA PRO A 22 -54.16 15.88 -3.81
C PRO A 22 -55.45 15.65 -3.02
N GLY A 23 -56.21 14.63 -3.45
CA GLY A 23 -57.50 14.28 -2.88
C GLY A 23 -58.14 13.10 -3.61
N ALA A 24 -59.12 12.46 -2.99
CA ALA A 24 -59.81 11.31 -3.56
C ALA A 24 -60.77 11.72 -4.69
N VAL A 25 -60.74 10.99 -5.81
CA VAL A 25 -61.68 11.17 -6.92
C VAL A 25 -62.94 10.36 -6.65
N LEU A 26 -64.07 11.04 -6.45
CA LEU A 26 -65.37 10.43 -6.14
C LEU A 26 -66.40 10.71 -7.25
N PRO A 27 -67.22 9.71 -7.63
CA PRO A 27 -68.38 9.93 -8.51
C PRO A 27 -69.48 10.69 -7.75
N VAL A 28 -70.20 11.55 -8.46
CA VAL A 28 -71.38 12.29 -7.97
C VAL A 28 -72.41 12.40 -9.10
N THR A 29 -73.66 12.73 -8.77
CA THR A 29 -74.69 13.00 -9.77
C THR A 29 -74.22 14.09 -10.74
N GLY A 30 -74.12 13.74 -12.04
CA GLY A 30 -73.63 14.64 -13.09
C GLY A 30 -72.11 14.66 -13.33
N GLY A 31 -71.30 13.85 -12.64
CA GLY A 31 -69.87 13.71 -12.97
C GLY A 31 -68.98 13.20 -11.83
N PHE A 32 -67.78 13.77 -11.73
CA PHE A 32 -66.76 13.39 -10.75
C PHE A 32 -66.19 14.62 -10.04
N VAL A 33 -65.79 14.47 -8.78
CA VAL A 33 -65.17 15.54 -7.98
C VAL A 33 -63.94 15.03 -7.24
N VAL A 34 -63.02 15.94 -6.93
CA VAL A 34 -61.84 15.67 -6.10
C VAL A 34 -62.10 16.24 -4.71
N ARG A 35 -62.02 15.41 -3.67
CA ARG A 35 -62.22 15.79 -2.27
C ARG A 35 -60.87 15.80 -1.53
N PRO A 36 -60.36 16.95 -1.07
CA PRO A 36 -59.17 16.98 -0.22
C PRO A 36 -59.51 16.37 1.16
N GLY A 37 -58.56 15.65 1.75
CA GLY A 37 -58.68 15.14 3.12
C GLY A 37 -58.38 16.25 4.13
N ALA A 38 -59.20 16.38 5.18
CA ALA A 38 -59.06 17.41 6.21
C ALA A 38 -58.80 16.78 7.58
N VAL A 39 -57.87 17.39 8.32
CA VAL A 39 -57.56 17.14 9.74
C VAL A 39 -58.58 17.90 10.62
N ALA A 40 -58.88 17.41 11.83
CA ALA A 40 -59.78 18.07 12.79
C ALA A 40 -59.26 18.01 14.26
N PRO A 41 -59.53 19.00 15.15
CA PRO A 41 -58.95 19.08 16.50
C PRO A 41 -59.95 19.13 17.70
N ALA A 42 -59.38 18.97 18.92
CA ALA A 42 -59.73 19.57 20.23
C ALA A 42 -60.93 19.10 21.14
N VAL A 43 -60.61 18.78 22.42
CA VAL A 43 -61.25 19.25 23.70
C VAL A 43 -62.73 18.83 24.02
N GLU A 44 -63.16 18.39 25.22
CA GLU A 44 -62.57 18.08 26.56
C GLU A 44 -63.47 17.13 27.41
N ALA A 45 -62.98 16.59 28.56
CA ALA A 45 -63.68 16.27 29.84
C ALA A 45 -62.95 15.20 30.69
N ALA A 46 -63.17 15.15 32.01
CA ALA A 46 -62.49 14.29 32.99
C ALA A 46 -63.47 13.67 34.03
N PRO A 47 -63.07 12.75 34.94
CA PRO A 47 -62.10 11.64 34.83
C PRO A 47 -62.64 10.27 35.35
N ALA A 48 -62.09 9.16 34.87
CA ALA A 48 -62.09 7.85 35.57
C ALA A 48 -60.83 7.06 35.19
N LEU A 49 -60.20 6.34 36.14
CA LEU A 49 -58.82 5.87 36.00
C LEU A 49 -58.65 4.77 34.94
N ALA A 50 -57.60 4.91 34.13
CA ALA A 50 -57.23 3.99 33.06
C ALA A 50 -56.28 2.86 33.56
N PRO A 51 -56.34 1.65 32.98
CA PRO A 51 -55.18 0.77 32.92
C PRO A 51 -54.16 1.37 31.94
N ALA A 52 -52.95 1.65 32.41
CA ALA A 52 -51.96 2.41 31.63
C ALA A 52 -51.37 1.59 30.48
N GLU A 53 -51.47 2.13 29.26
CA GLU A 53 -50.73 1.65 28.09
C GLU A 53 -49.23 1.95 28.22
N ALA A 54 -48.39 1.04 27.71
CA ALA A 54 -46.94 1.13 27.86
C ALA A 54 -46.33 2.23 26.97
N PRO A 55 -45.24 2.90 27.42
CA PRO A 55 -44.56 3.93 26.65
C PRO A 55 -43.94 3.38 25.35
N PRO A 56 -43.66 4.25 24.35
CA PRO A 56 -43.15 3.83 23.05
C PRO A 56 -41.86 3.02 23.19
N VAL A 57 -41.81 1.87 22.50
CA VAL A 57 -40.67 0.97 22.50
C VAL A 57 -39.46 1.67 21.89
N ALA A 58 -38.56 2.14 22.74
CA ALA A 58 -37.24 2.57 22.33
C ALA A 58 -36.53 1.44 21.58
N ALA A 59 -35.75 1.77 20.55
CA ALA A 59 -34.92 0.80 19.87
C ALA A 59 -34.08 0.02 20.90
N PRO A 60 -34.00 -1.33 20.80
CA PRO A 60 -33.39 -2.13 21.86
C PRO A 60 -31.95 -1.70 22.07
N ALA A 61 -31.63 -1.27 23.29
CA ALA A 61 -30.29 -0.87 23.68
C ALA A 61 -29.35 -2.07 23.54
N GLN A 62 -28.59 -2.11 22.46
CA GLN A 62 -27.53 -3.09 22.27
C GLN A 62 -26.47 -2.88 23.35
N LEU A 63 -26.15 -3.95 24.07
CA LEU A 63 -25.05 -3.94 25.03
C LEU A 63 -23.73 -3.68 24.29
N SER A 64 -22.91 -2.78 24.85
CA SER A 64 -21.53 -2.57 24.41
C SER A 64 -20.69 -3.85 24.57
N GLU A 65 -19.61 -3.98 23.81
CA GLU A 65 -18.64 -5.07 24.02
C GLU A 65 -18.23 -5.18 25.50
N GLY A 66 -17.97 -6.42 25.95
CA GLY A 66 -17.68 -6.74 27.35
C GLY A 66 -18.88 -6.79 28.31
N HIS A 67 -20.07 -6.32 27.90
CA HIS A 67 -21.26 -6.29 28.76
C HIS A 67 -22.23 -7.44 28.45
N PHE A 68 -22.58 -8.24 29.46
CA PHE A 68 -23.49 -9.38 29.31
C PHE A 68 -24.84 -9.12 29.98
N GLY A 69 -25.92 -9.44 29.28
CA GLY A 69 -27.29 -9.30 29.76
C GLY A 69 -28.04 -10.62 29.82
N ARG A 70 -29.35 -10.54 29.57
CA ARG A 70 -30.24 -11.69 29.38
C ARG A 70 -29.85 -12.50 28.13
N PRO A 71 -30.31 -13.77 28.01
CA PRO A 71 -30.02 -14.63 26.86
C PRO A 71 -30.50 -14.09 25.50
N ASP A 72 -31.43 -13.13 25.51
CA ASP A 72 -31.93 -12.41 24.33
C ASP A 72 -31.03 -11.23 23.89
N GLY A 73 -29.89 -11.03 24.56
CA GLY A 73 -28.93 -9.95 24.29
C GLY A 73 -29.30 -8.60 24.92
N GLN A 74 -30.40 -8.51 25.67
CA GLN A 74 -30.85 -7.26 26.30
C GLN A 74 -30.32 -7.09 27.74
N PRO A 75 -30.22 -5.85 28.27
CA PRO A 75 -29.98 -5.63 29.69
C PRO A 75 -30.94 -6.40 30.62
N PHE A 76 -30.43 -6.86 31.77
CA PHE A 76 -31.25 -7.31 32.90
C PHE A 76 -32.12 -6.16 33.41
N LEU A 77 -33.41 -6.43 33.65
CA LEU A 77 -34.37 -5.42 34.09
C LEU A 77 -34.19 -4.97 35.56
N SER A 78 -33.26 -5.58 36.32
CA SER A 78 -32.97 -5.17 37.70
C SER A 78 -31.55 -5.50 38.15
N LYS A 79 -31.04 -4.69 39.08
CA LYS A 79 -29.74 -4.89 39.76
C LYS A 79 -29.64 -6.26 40.43
N ILE A 80 -30.75 -6.77 40.99
CA ILE A 80 -30.80 -8.07 41.68
C ILE A 80 -30.59 -9.22 40.68
N ALA A 81 -31.17 -9.13 39.47
CA ALA A 81 -30.94 -10.12 38.43
C ALA A 81 -29.47 -10.12 37.96
N ALA A 82 -28.87 -8.94 37.79
CA ALA A 82 -27.44 -8.82 37.49
C ALA A 82 -26.55 -9.34 38.64
N ILE A 83 -26.87 -9.08 39.92
CA ILE A 83 -26.16 -9.66 41.08
C ILE A 83 -26.25 -11.19 41.06
N ARG A 84 -27.41 -11.77 40.75
CA ARG A 84 -27.58 -13.23 40.68
C ARG A 84 -26.77 -13.83 39.52
N ALA A 85 -26.74 -13.16 38.36
CA ALA A 85 -25.94 -13.60 37.21
C ALA A 85 -24.42 -13.45 37.46
N ALA A 86 -23.99 -12.38 38.11
CA ALA A 86 -22.61 -12.17 38.54
C ALA A 86 -22.13 -13.26 39.52
N LYS A 87 -22.97 -13.67 40.48
CA LYS A 87 -22.67 -14.81 41.38
C LYS A 87 -22.49 -16.15 40.64
N GLN A 88 -22.97 -16.27 39.40
CA GLN A 88 -22.81 -17.47 38.56
C GLN A 88 -21.66 -17.34 37.55
N LYS A 89 -21.01 -16.17 37.44
CA LYS A 89 -19.83 -15.93 36.58
C LYS A 89 -18.70 -15.26 37.38
N PRO A 90 -17.68 -16.03 37.84
CA PRO A 90 -16.53 -15.46 38.53
C PRO A 90 -15.89 -14.29 37.77
N GLY A 91 -15.52 -13.22 38.48
CA GLY A 91 -14.89 -12.04 37.91
C GLY A 91 -15.84 -10.99 37.32
N PHE A 92 -17.15 -11.23 37.29
CA PHE A 92 -18.14 -10.25 36.81
C PHE A 92 -18.87 -9.55 37.97
N ALA A 93 -19.18 -8.27 37.80
CA ALA A 93 -19.93 -7.42 38.71
C ALA A 93 -21.13 -6.76 38.01
N PRO A 94 -22.20 -6.37 38.74
CA PRO A 94 -23.32 -5.63 38.16
C PRO A 94 -22.90 -4.23 37.71
N ALA A 95 -23.13 -3.91 36.44
CA ALA A 95 -22.92 -2.59 35.86
C ALA A 95 -24.27 -2.01 35.40
N GLU A 96 -24.44 -0.70 35.51
CA GLU A 96 -25.65 0.00 35.05
C GLU A 96 -25.47 0.44 33.59
N VAL A 97 -26.46 0.20 32.73
CA VAL A 97 -26.40 0.43 31.29
C VAL A 97 -27.69 1.07 30.77
N PRO A 98 -27.69 1.74 29.61
CA PRO A 98 -28.92 2.24 29.01
C PRO A 98 -29.95 1.11 28.85
N GLY A 99 -31.13 1.26 29.48
CA GLY A 99 -32.19 0.25 29.47
C GLY A 99 -32.10 -0.85 30.53
N GLY A 100 -31.15 -0.80 31.48
CA GLY A 100 -31.17 -1.69 32.64
C GLY A 100 -29.80 -1.94 33.28
N TRP A 101 -29.53 -3.20 33.61
CA TRP A 101 -28.30 -3.67 34.25
C TRP A 101 -27.62 -4.71 33.37
N ALA A 102 -26.31 -4.69 33.31
CA ALA A 102 -25.49 -5.75 32.73
C ALA A 102 -24.64 -6.40 33.83
N ILE A 103 -23.97 -7.50 33.50
CA ILE A 103 -22.76 -7.91 34.21
C ILE A 103 -21.55 -7.63 33.30
N ALA A 104 -20.57 -6.93 33.84
CA ALA A 104 -19.29 -6.63 33.19
C ALA A 104 -18.17 -6.98 34.19
N LYS A 105 -16.93 -7.16 33.73
CA LYS A 105 -15.82 -7.19 34.70
C LYS A 105 -15.74 -5.82 35.40
N PRO A 106 -15.50 -5.74 36.72
CA PRO A 106 -15.25 -4.45 37.35
C PRO A 106 -14.00 -3.82 36.71
N PRO A 107 -14.00 -2.51 36.40
CA PRO A 107 -12.85 -1.88 35.76
C PRO A 107 -11.62 -2.04 36.66
N ARG A 108 -10.53 -2.57 36.10
CA ARG A 108 -9.26 -2.67 36.83
C ARG A 108 -8.77 -1.26 37.19
N PRO A 109 -8.13 -1.06 38.36
CA PRO A 109 -7.57 0.24 38.72
C PRO A 109 -6.59 0.69 37.63
N SER A 110 -6.72 1.96 37.23
CA SER A 110 -5.82 2.58 36.25
C SER A 110 -4.38 2.52 36.76
N ILE A 111 -3.46 2.20 35.84
CA ILE A 111 -2.02 2.33 36.05
C ILE A 111 -1.43 3.53 35.30
N ALA A 112 -2.28 4.38 34.73
CA ALA A 112 -1.86 5.68 34.20
C ALA A 112 -1.61 6.63 35.38
N GLY A 113 -0.38 7.14 35.46
CA GLY A 113 0.01 8.23 36.35
C GLY A 113 -0.12 9.59 35.66
N GLU A 114 0.75 10.51 36.03
CA GLU A 114 0.75 11.88 35.48
C GLU A 114 1.01 11.89 33.95
N PRO A 115 0.29 12.74 33.19
CA PRO A 115 0.64 13.07 31.81
C PRO A 115 2.03 13.71 31.74
N ILE A 116 2.83 13.29 30.76
CA ILE A 116 4.18 13.83 30.51
C ILE A 116 4.07 14.95 29.45
N ASP A 117 3.31 14.69 28.38
CA ASP A 117 2.97 15.64 27.31
C ASP A 117 1.66 15.21 26.61
N ASP A 118 1.32 15.85 25.48
CA ASP A 118 0.12 15.55 24.68
C ASP A 118 0.11 14.14 24.05
N GLU A 119 1.25 13.44 23.99
CA GLU A 119 1.38 12.09 23.43
C GLU A 119 1.61 11.01 24.50
N TRP A 120 2.25 11.33 25.63
CA TRP A 120 2.76 10.36 26.62
C TRP A 120 2.23 10.55 28.04
N THR A 121 2.10 9.42 28.76
CA THR A 121 1.62 9.34 30.14
C THR A 121 2.49 8.36 30.91
N ALA A 122 2.90 8.72 32.13
CA ALA A 122 3.68 7.84 32.98
C ALA A 122 2.86 6.63 33.47
N PHE A 123 3.53 5.54 33.84
CA PHE A 123 2.93 4.49 34.66
C PHE A 123 3.06 4.83 36.15
N THR A 124 2.06 4.51 36.97
CA THR A 124 2.17 4.71 38.42
C THR A 124 3.18 3.75 39.05
N PRO A 125 3.81 4.07 40.21
CA PRO A 125 4.69 3.14 40.91
C PRO A 125 4.01 1.80 41.27
N GLU A 126 2.73 1.85 41.61
CA GLU A 126 1.90 0.69 41.99
C GLU A 126 1.61 -0.24 40.80
N SER A 127 1.89 0.20 39.57
CA SER A 127 1.79 -0.65 38.36
C SER A 127 2.80 -1.80 38.34
N GLY A 128 3.85 -1.73 39.17
CA GLY A 128 4.99 -2.64 39.13
C GLY A 128 5.99 -2.34 38.00
N THR A 129 5.97 -1.11 37.47
CA THR A 129 6.92 -0.67 36.43
C THR A 129 8.38 -0.78 36.87
N LYS A 130 9.26 -1.09 35.91
CA LYS A 130 10.72 -0.98 36.06
C LYS A 130 11.24 0.44 35.80
N GLY A 131 10.36 1.37 35.39
CA GLY A 131 10.70 2.79 35.22
C GLY A 131 11.65 3.08 34.06
N ILE A 132 11.75 2.20 33.05
CA ILE A 132 12.74 2.35 31.98
C ILE A 132 12.18 3.28 30.88
N PRO A 133 12.88 4.38 30.53
CA PRO A 133 12.41 5.32 29.51
C PRO A 133 12.11 4.62 28.18
N ARG A 134 11.13 5.15 27.45
CA ARG A 134 10.66 4.53 26.21
C ARG A 134 11.71 4.54 25.09
N ALA A 135 12.67 5.47 25.15
CA ALA A 135 13.82 5.54 24.26
C ALA A 135 14.80 4.36 24.45
N ASP A 136 14.99 3.94 25.71
CA ASP A 136 15.95 2.89 26.12
C ASP A 136 15.38 1.46 26.01
N MET A 137 14.07 1.35 25.80
CA MET A 137 13.35 0.08 25.69
C MET A 137 13.46 -0.52 24.28
N PRO A 138 13.85 -1.80 24.15
CA PRO A 138 14.20 -2.39 22.87
C PRO A 138 13.01 -2.47 21.90
N GLN A 139 13.21 -2.01 20.67
CA GLN A 139 12.19 -2.03 19.63
C GLN A 139 12.37 -3.23 18.69
N ILE A 140 11.62 -4.30 18.95
CA ILE A 140 11.72 -5.55 18.20
C ILE A 140 10.52 -5.65 17.25
N ARG A 141 10.74 -5.21 16.01
CA ARG A 141 9.77 -5.36 14.92
C ARG A 141 9.33 -6.82 14.81
N ALA A 142 8.06 -7.06 14.46
CA ALA A 142 7.47 -8.40 14.44
C ALA A 142 8.33 -9.40 13.61
N GLU A 143 8.84 -8.94 12.47
CA GLU A 143 9.77 -9.65 11.57
C GLU A 143 11.09 -10.14 12.22
N HIS A 144 11.52 -9.51 13.32
CA HIS A 144 12.77 -9.86 14.03
C HIS A 144 12.55 -10.68 15.30
N ARG A 145 11.30 -10.92 15.74
CA ARG A 145 11.02 -11.63 17.00
C ARG A 145 11.44 -13.10 16.96
N GLY A 146 11.28 -13.78 15.83
CA GLY A 146 11.76 -15.16 15.67
C GLY A 146 13.28 -15.26 15.79
N ALA A 147 14.01 -14.32 15.17
CA ALA A 147 15.47 -14.25 15.25
C ALA A 147 15.95 -13.87 16.67
N MET A 148 15.27 -12.94 17.35
CA MET A 148 15.53 -12.59 18.75
C MET A 148 15.42 -13.81 19.67
N VAL A 149 14.34 -14.57 19.51
CA VAL A 149 14.07 -15.76 20.33
C VAL A 149 15.12 -16.86 20.08
N GLN A 150 15.61 -17.03 18.86
CA GLN A 150 16.73 -17.94 18.56
C GLN A 150 18.07 -17.42 19.13
N PHE A 151 18.33 -16.11 19.06
CA PHE A 151 19.51 -15.46 19.63
C PHE A 151 19.60 -15.59 21.15
N LEU A 152 18.47 -15.41 21.85
CA LEU A 152 18.36 -15.63 23.29
C LEU A 152 18.52 -17.11 23.66
N LYS A 153 17.96 -18.03 22.86
CA LYS A 153 18.20 -19.48 23.01
C LYS A 153 19.68 -19.82 22.87
N GLY A 154 20.40 -19.17 21.95
CA GLY A 154 21.86 -19.28 21.79
C GLY A 154 22.67 -18.79 22.99
N ARG A 155 22.09 -17.96 23.86
CA ARG A 155 22.66 -17.50 25.15
C ARG A 155 22.13 -18.30 26.36
N GLY A 156 21.42 -19.40 26.14
CA GLY A 156 20.87 -20.26 27.20
C GLY A 156 19.47 -19.85 27.70
N ILE A 157 18.88 -18.78 27.17
CA ILE A 157 17.54 -18.34 27.55
C ILE A 157 16.51 -19.04 26.64
N GLU A 158 15.88 -20.09 27.17
CA GLU A 158 14.77 -20.76 26.51
C GLU A 158 13.50 -19.87 26.46
N HIS A 159 12.53 -20.29 25.66
CA HIS A 159 11.22 -19.66 25.55
C HIS A 159 10.11 -20.70 25.43
N GLU A 160 8.88 -20.28 25.73
CA GLU A 160 7.65 -21.03 25.50
C GLU A 160 6.53 -20.10 25.04
N GLN A 161 5.50 -20.65 24.39
CA GLN A 161 4.30 -19.91 24.01
C GLN A 161 3.19 -20.22 25.01
N ASP A 162 2.51 -19.18 25.47
CA ASP A 162 1.54 -19.23 26.57
C ASP A 162 0.42 -18.19 26.30
N GLU A 163 -0.72 -18.31 26.97
CA GLU A 163 -1.85 -17.38 26.83
C GLU A 163 -2.36 -16.99 28.22
N VAL A 164 -2.06 -15.75 28.64
CA VAL A 164 -2.30 -15.26 30.00
C VAL A 164 -3.29 -14.10 30.04
N PRO A 165 -4.03 -13.91 31.14
CA PRO A 165 -4.80 -12.70 31.37
C PRO A 165 -3.89 -11.46 31.26
N ALA A 166 -4.30 -10.45 30.48
CA ALA A 166 -3.53 -9.22 30.33
C ALA A 166 -3.15 -8.58 31.67
N GLY A 167 -4.04 -8.68 32.66
CA GLY A 167 -3.86 -8.05 33.96
C GLY A 167 -2.89 -8.76 34.92
N ASP A 168 -2.33 -9.91 34.55
CA ASP A 168 -1.31 -10.61 35.35
C ASP A 168 0.13 -10.17 34.99
N LEU A 169 0.26 -9.37 33.94
CA LEU A 169 1.52 -8.83 33.46
C LEU A 169 1.80 -7.42 34.00
N LYS A 170 3.08 -7.05 34.03
CA LYS A 170 3.59 -5.76 34.54
C LYS A 170 4.27 -4.97 33.41
N PRO A 171 4.18 -3.63 33.40
CA PRO A 171 4.91 -2.80 32.46
C PRO A 171 6.41 -2.80 32.80
N THR A 172 7.26 -2.64 31.79
CA THR A 172 8.72 -2.39 31.98
C THR A 172 9.06 -0.94 31.65
N GLN A 173 8.36 -0.37 30.68
CA GLN A 173 8.42 1.04 30.30
C GLN A 173 7.99 1.95 31.45
N ALA A 174 8.62 3.12 31.55
CA ALA A 174 8.21 4.23 32.42
C ALA A 174 6.90 4.88 31.97
N GLU A 175 6.63 4.86 30.66
CA GLU A 175 5.61 5.66 30.00
C GLU A 175 4.95 4.90 28.84
N PHE A 176 3.72 5.27 28.52
CA PHE A 176 2.98 4.79 27.36
C PHE A 176 2.23 5.95 26.68
N SER A 177 1.66 5.70 25.51
CA SER A 177 0.93 6.72 24.75
C SER A 177 -0.53 6.31 24.60
N PRO A 178 -1.49 7.05 25.19
CA PRO A 178 -2.92 6.75 25.06
C PRO A 178 -3.37 6.69 23.59
N GLY A 179 -2.85 7.57 22.73
CA GLY A 179 -3.13 7.57 21.29
C GLY A 179 -2.63 6.32 20.57
N LYS A 180 -1.49 5.74 20.99
CA LYS A 180 -0.97 4.47 20.45
C LYS A 180 -1.76 3.26 20.97
N VAL A 181 -2.23 3.28 22.23
CA VAL A 181 -3.15 2.26 22.77
C VAL A 181 -4.48 2.26 22.02
N ALA A 182 -5.08 3.44 21.80
CA ALA A 182 -6.32 3.57 21.04
C ALA A 182 -6.19 3.06 19.59
N LYS A 183 -5.09 3.38 18.91
CA LYS A 183 -4.79 2.86 17.56
C LYS A 183 -4.65 1.33 17.54
N ALA A 184 -4.23 0.69 18.64
CA ALA A 184 -4.14 -0.76 18.73
C ALA A 184 -5.51 -1.48 18.71
N LYS A 185 -6.64 -0.78 18.98
CA LYS A 185 -8.00 -1.35 18.80
C LYS A 185 -8.38 -1.60 17.34
N GLY A 186 -7.81 -0.85 16.40
CA GLY A 186 -8.20 -0.86 14.98
C GLY A 186 -7.52 -1.90 14.09
N PHE A 187 -6.55 -2.65 14.61
CA PHE A 187 -5.81 -3.65 13.83
C PHE A 187 -6.47 -5.03 13.94
N THR A 188 -6.81 -5.64 12.79
CA THR A 188 -7.22 -7.05 12.66
C THR A 188 -6.07 -8.04 12.93
N ASP A 189 -4.91 -7.55 13.34
CA ASP A 189 -3.66 -8.26 13.65
C ASP A 189 -3.47 -8.35 15.18
N SER A 190 -4.60 -8.47 15.90
CA SER A 190 -4.75 -8.41 17.36
C SER A 190 -4.34 -9.71 18.09
N ASP A 191 -3.94 -10.71 17.32
CA ASP A 191 -3.65 -12.09 17.73
C ASP A 191 -2.14 -12.41 17.79
N ARG A 192 -1.28 -11.40 17.57
CA ARG A 192 0.18 -11.53 17.66
C ARG A 192 0.67 -11.63 19.10
N SER A 193 1.64 -12.50 19.35
CA SER A 193 2.22 -12.69 20.69
C SER A 193 3.16 -11.57 21.13
N ILE A 194 3.00 -11.09 22.36
CA ILE A 194 3.93 -10.14 23.00
C ILE A 194 5.11 -10.87 23.65
N LEU A 195 6.25 -10.20 23.84
CA LEU A 195 7.39 -10.77 24.55
C LEU A 195 7.33 -10.44 26.04
N VAL A 196 7.48 -11.46 26.90
CA VAL A 196 7.35 -11.34 28.37
C VAL A 196 8.48 -12.10 29.04
N SER A 197 8.99 -11.58 30.16
CA SER A 197 9.97 -12.24 31.01
C SER A 197 9.40 -13.36 31.89
N ALA A 198 10.26 -14.10 32.58
CA ALA A 198 9.86 -15.10 33.56
C ALA A 198 9.11 -14.48 34.76
N ASP A 199 9.50 -13.27 35.18
CA ASP A 199 8.90 -12.52 36.30
C ASP A 199 7.61 -11.72 35.94
N GLY A 200 7.11 -11.89 34.71
CA GLY A 200 5.82 -11.36 34.26
C GLY A 200 5.86 -9.94 33.71
N HIS A 201 7.04 -9.42 33.41
CA HIS A 201 7.23 -8.08 32.87
C HIS A 201 7.22 -8.10 31.33
N VAL A 202 6.48 -7.17 30.72
CA VAL A 202 6.41 -7.05 29.25
C VAL A 202 7.75 -6.50 28.73
N LEU A 203 8.45 -7.28 27.91
CA LEU A 203 9.68 -6.85 27.24
C LEU A 203 9.36 -6.03 25.99
N ASP A 204 8.43 -6.50 25.15
CA ASP A 204 8.00 -5.77 23.96
C ASP A 204 6.55 -6.11 23.55
N GLY A 205 5.73 -5.06 23.40
CA GLY A 205 4.30 -5.14 23.10
C GLY A 205 3.39 -4.26 23.98
N HIS A 206 3.93 -3.33 24.77
CA HIS A 206 3.21 -2.58 25.82
C HIS A 206 1.89 -1.94 25.37
N HIS A 207 1.82 -1.30 24.19
CA HIS A 207 0.57 -0.69 23.73
C HIS A 207 -0.51 -1.71 23.34
N GLN A 208 -0.12 -2.88 22.81
CA GLN A 208 -1.04 -3.98 22.49
C GLN A 208 -1.54 -4.67 23.76
N TRP A 209 -0.62 -4.88 24.72
CA TRP A 209 -0.92 -5.39 26.05
C TRP A 209 -1.90 -4.47 26.80
N MET A 210 -1.59 -3.17 26.89
CA MET A 210 -2.40 -2.19 27.60
C MET A 210 -3.82 -2.11 27.01
N ASN A 211 -3.96 -2.24 25.69
CA ASN A 211 -5.26 -2.29 25.03
C ASN A 211 -6.14 -3.48 25.47
N LYS A 212 -5.54 -4.61 25.88
CA LYS A 212 -6.26 -5.79 26.39
C LYS A 212 -6.39 -5.80 27.92
N ARG A 213 -5.71 -4.91 28.65
CA ARG A 213 -5.63 -4.89 30.12
C ARG A 213 -6.95 -4.51 30.79
N ASP A 214 -7.66 -3.52 30.28
CA ASP A 214 -8.84 -2.95 30.94
C ASP A 214 -9.99 -3.97 31.00
N ASP A 215 -10.21 -4.71 29.91
CA ASP A 215 -11.17 -5.82 29.82
C ASP A 215 -10.59 -7.15 30.35
N ASP A 216 -9.31 -7.15 30.72
CA ASP A 216 -8.52 -8.32 31.12
C ASP A 216 -8.69 -9.49 30.15
N ALA A 217 -8.59 -9.16 28.86
CA ALA A 217 -8.68 -10.13 27.78
C ALA A 217 -7.39 -10.96 27.70
N PRO A 218 -7.44 -12.22 27.26
CA PRO A 218 -6.24 -13.04 27.15
C PRO A 218 -5.29 -12.49 26.08
N VAL A 219 -4.00 -12.58 26.40
CA VAL A 219 -2.89 -12.15 25.55
C VAL A 219 -1.99 -13.36 25.31
N LYS A 220 -1.77 -13.66 24.03
CA LYS A 220 -0.75 -14.61 23.61
C LYS A 220 0.62 -14.01 23.95
N VAL A 221 1.47 -14.79 24.61
CA VAL A 221 2.81 -14.36 25.02
C VAL A 221 3.85 -15.36 24.52
N ILE A 222 5.04 -14.86 24.26
CA ILE A 222 6.27 -15.67 24.24
C ILE A 222 6.97 -15.36 25.56
N ARG A 223 6.93 -16.32 26.48
CA ARG A 223 7.58 -16.22 27.78
C ARG A 223 9.03 -16.64 27.65
N LEU A 224 9.94 -15.73 27.95
CA LEU A 224 11.39 -15.94 27.95
C LEU A 224 11.80 -16.37 29.36
N LYS A 225 12.55 -17.48 29.51
CA LYS A 225 12.89 -18.09 30.81
C LYS A 225 14.05 -17.37 31.53
N ALA A 226 13.98 -16.04 31.61
CA ALA A 226 14.91 -15.20 32.36
C ALA A 226 14.19 -13.97 32.96
N PRO A 227 14.70 -13.36 34.05
CA PRO A 227 14.18 -12.11 34.60
C PRO A 227 14.32 -10.94 33.62
N ILE A 228 13.44 -9.94 33.71
CA ILE A 228 13.44 -8.80 32.77
C ILE A 228 14.76 -8.03 32.74
N ASP A 229 15.44 -7.88 33.87
CA ASP A 229 16.69 -7.10 33.95
C ASP A 229 17.84 -7.79 33.19
N GLU A 230 17.89 -9.12 33.20
CA GLU A 230 18.83 -9.93 32.41
C GLU A 230 18.49 -9.86 30.92
N LEU A 231 17.20 -9.99 30.59
CA LEU A 231 16.72 -9.88 29.21
C LEU A 231 17.07 -8.53 28.60
N LEU A 232 16.90 -7.43 29.32
CA LEU A 232 17.24 -6.09 28.84
C LEU A 232 18.73 -5.91 28.57
N ALA A 233 19.60 -6.58 29.33
CA ALA A 233 21.04 -6.58 29.05
C ALA A 233 21.35 -7.35 27.75
N GLN A 234 20.87 -8.58 27.62
CA GLN A 234 21.15 -9.42 26.44
C GLN A 234 20.49 -8.90 25.15
N VAL A 235 19.28 -8.36 25.24
CA VAL A 235 18.53 -7.83 24.10
C VAL A 235 19.19 -6.59 23.50
N LYS A 236 19.90 -5.78 24.30
CA LYS A 236 20.70 -4.65 23.79
C LYS A 236 21.86 -5.08 22.90
N GLU A 237 22.34 -6.31 23.01
CA GLU A 237 23.36 -6.89 22.12
C GLU A 237 22.79 -7.42 20.79
N PHE A 238 21.46 -7.43 20.62
CA PHE A 238 20.85 -7.98 19.41
C PHE A 238 20.96 -6.99 18.23
N PRO A 239 21.58 -7.37 17.09
CA PRO A 239 21.98 -6.41 16.04
C PRO A 239 20.87 -5.59 15.37
N SER A 240 19.59 -5.90 15.57
CA SER A 240 18.45 -5.20 14.97
C SER A 240 17.49 -4.53 15.97
N VAL A 241 17.91 -4.34 17.24
CA VAL A 241 17.18 -3.47 18.17
C VAL A 241 17.43 -2.00 17.81
N GLN A 242 16.36 -1.28 17.50
CA GLN A 242 16.39 0.17 17.30
C GLN A 242 16.11 0.88 18.64
N ALA A 243 16.91 1.88 18.99
CA ALA A 243 16.55 2.86 20.02
C ALA A 243 15.55 3.87 19.44
N ALA A 244 14.56 4.30 20.23
CA ALA A 244 13.54 5.22 19.73
C ALA A 244 13.99 6.69 19.89
N ALA A 245 13.93 7.47 18.81
CA ALA A 245 14.14 8.91 18.88
C ALA A 245 12.87 9.62 19.37
N GLY A 246 12.97 10.38 20.46
CA GLY A 246 11.91 11.25 20.97
C GLY A 246 11.36 10.86 22.35
N ALA A 247 12.07 11.27 23.40
CA ALA A 247 11.56 11.56 24.74
C ALA A 247 12.51 12.59 25.40
N THR A 248 11.99 13.49 26.23
CA THR A 248 12.73 14.62 26.79
C THR A 248 13.73 14.20 27.87
N ALA A 249 15.00 14.59 27.71
CA ALA A 249 16.00 14.43 28.75
C ALA A 249 15.82 15.50 29.86
N PRO A 250 15.75 15.12 31.15
CA PRO A 250 15.89 16.07 32.25
C PRO A 250 17.26 16.75 32.20
N GLN A 251 17.28 18.04 32.56
CA GLN A 251 18.48 18.87 32.44
C GLN A 251 19.61 18.44 33.39
N SER A 252 20.83 18.74 32.96
CA SER A 252 22.08 18.43 33.65
C SER A 252 22.18 19.00 35.08
N ALA A 253 22.61 18.17 36.02
CA ALA A 253 23.42 18.60 37.16
C ALA A 253 24.90 18.25 36.86
N ALA A 254 25.82 19.15 37.19
CA ALA A 254 27.25 19.01 36.90
C ALA A 254 27.96 17.99 37.81
N PRO A 255 29.11 17.42 37.40
CA PRO A 255 29.79 16.39 38.19
C PRO A 255 30.67 16.98 39.30
N GLU A 256 30.35 16.68 40.56
CA GLU A 256 31.29 16.86 41.68
C GLU A 256 32.12 15.59 41.93
N LYS A 257 33.36 15.78 42.36
CA LYS A 257 34.34 14.72 42.62
C LYS A 257 34.29 14.26 44.08
N THR A 258 34.14 12.95 44.29
CA THR A 258 34.69 12.20 45.44
C THR A 258 35.00 10.77 44.97
N THR A 259 36.24 10.42 44.65
CA THR A 259 37.28 9.85 45.56
C THR A 259 36.95 8.47 46.15
N GLU A 260 37.74 7.48 45.70
CA GLU A 260 38.31 6.37 46.49
C GLU A 260 37.40 5.28 47.10
N ALA A 261 37.22 4.18 46.35
CA ALA A 261 37.43 2.80 46.80
C ALA A 261 37.35 1.83 45.60
N ALA A 262 38.19 0.81 45.43
CA ALA A 262 39.50 0.53 46.03
C ALA A 262 40.32 -0.32 45.05
N ALA A 263 41.57 0.04 44.80
CA ALA A 263 42.54 -0.83 44.16
C ALA A 263 43.58 -1.26 45.20
N LYS A 264 43.74 -2.56 45.44
CA LYS A 264 44.90 -3.11 46.15
C LYS A 264 45.35 -4.46 45.59
N TYR A 265 46.58 -4.46 45.05
CA TYR A 265 47.67 -5.44 45.21
C TYR A 265 47.40 -6.96 44.98
N SER A 266 48.32 -7.76 44.43
CA SER A 266 49.54 -7.54 43.61
C SER A 266 50.07 -8.89 43.08
N LYS A 267 51.02 -8.85 42.13
CA LYS A 267 51.82 -9.99 41.61
C LYS A 267 52.35 -10.94 42.71
N GLU A 268 52.60 -12.24 42.40
CA GLU A 268 53.94 -12.70 41.93
C GLU A 268 54.03 -14.19 41.47
N TYR A 269 55.16 -14.47 40.82
CA TYR A 269 55.84 -15.75 40.53
C TYR A 269 55.42 -16.66 39.34
N SER A 270 56.45 -17.01 38.56
CA SER A 270 56.46 -17.97 37.44
C SER A 270 57.26 -19.22 37.81
N ALA A 271 56.97 -20.37 37.19
CA ALA A 271 57.88 -21.52 37.17
C ALA A 271 57.73 -22.36 35.88
N GLU A 272 58.89 -22.76 35.34
CA GLU A 272 59.17 -23.69 34.23
C GLU A 272 60.23 -24.69 34.78
N PRO A 273 60.72 -25.72 34.05
CA PRO A 273 60.12 -26.58 33.00
C PRO A 273 60.43 -28.10 33.22
N GLU A 274 59.92 -29.02 32.37
CA GLU A 274 60.60 -30.33 32.14
C GLU A 274 60.33 -30.90 30.72
N GLN A 275 61.16 -31.85 30.24
CA GLN A 275 61.45 -32.10 28.81
C GLN A 275 61.22 -33.55 28.32
N ALA A 276 60.89 -33.75 27.03
CA ALA A 276 61.44 -34.81 26.12
C ALA A 276 60.92 -34.68 24.66
N LYS A 277 61.66 -35.20 23.65
CA LYS A 277 61.44 -35.09 22.18
C LYS A 277 61.33 -36.50 21.51
N PRO A 278 61.34 -36.75 20.16
CA PRO A 278 61.25 -35.88 18.94
C PRO A 278 60.40 -36.38 17.71
N ALA A 279 60.00 -35.45 16.80
CA ALA A 279 59.99 -35.46 15.29
C ALA A 279 59.35 -36.63 14.43
N PRO A 280 58.95 -36.44 13.13
CA PRO A 280 59.30 -35.35 12.19
C PRO A 280 58.21 -34.69 11.27
N ALA A 281 58.60 -33.50 10.79
CA ALA A 281 58.15 -32.55 9.74
C ALA A 281 57.12 -32.86 8.62
N ALA A 282 56.29 -31.83 8.34
CA ALA A 282 55.85 -31.35 7.01
C ALA A 282 55.57 -29.81 7.07
N PRO A 283 55.55 -29.03 5.96
CA PRO A 283 56.01 -27.63 6.00
C PRO A 283 54.94 -26.49 6.15
N ALA A 284 55.41 -25.41 6.77
CA ALA A 284 54.99 -23.99 6.73
C ALA A 284 53.63 -23.60 6.10
N ALA A 285 52.68 -23.21 6.96
CA ALA A 285 51.60 -22.29 6.59
C ALA A 285 52.07 -20.83 6.76
N GLN A 286 51.90 -20.01 5.72
CA GLN A 286 52.27 -18.59 5.74
C GLN A 286 51.31 -17.78 6.63
N ALA A 287 51.82 -16.70 7.24
CA ALA A 287 51.04 -15.87 8.16
C ALA A 287 49.87 -15.17 7.45
N LYS A 288 48.69 -15.19 8.07
CA LYS A 288 47.56 -14.35 7.66
C LYS A 288 47.92 -12.88 7.91
N PRO A 289 47.73 -11.96 6.94
CA PRO A 289 47.91 -10.54 7.19
C PRO A 289 46.86 -10.02 8.19
N GLU A 290 47.25 -9.06 9.03
CA GLU A 290 46.35 -8.44 9.99
C GLU A 290 45.25 -7.62 9.29
N ARG A 291 44.03 -7.69 9.81
CA ARG A 291 42.86 -6.97 9.29
C ARG A 291 43.01 -5.45 9.51
N PRO A 292 42.92 -4.61 8.45
CA PRO A 292 42.70 -3.18 8.63
C PRO A 292 41.39 -2.92 9.39
N LYS A 293 41.39 -2.00 10.35
CA LYS A 293 40.14 -1.54 10.98
C LYS A 293 39.32 -0.78 9.94
N ALA A 294 38.08 -1.20 9.72
CA ALA A 294 37.18 -0.56 8.77
C ALA A 294 36.89 0.91 9.15
N PRO A 295 36.80 1.83 8.18
CA PRO A 295 36.39 3.21 8.42
C PRO A 295 34.90 3.30 8.84
N ALA A 296 34.54 4.43 9.45
CA ALA A 296 33.16 4.75 9.81
C ALA A 296 32.25 4.83 8.55
N PRO A 297 30.93 4.58 8.68
CA PRO A 297 30.02 4.56 7.53
C PRO A 297 29.96 5.92 6.84
N SER A 298 30.51 6.01 5.63
CA SER A 298 30.23 7.07 4.68
C SER A 298 28.90 6.82 3.99
N LYS A 299 28.16 7.89 3.68
CA LYS A 299 26.93 7.84 2.88
C LYS A 299 27.24 7.27 1.49
N ILE A 300 26.49 6.25 1.08
CA ILE A 300 26.57 5.67 -0.27
C ILE A 300 25.60 6.43 -1.17
N ASP A 301 26.13 7.19 -2.12
CA ASP A 301 25.35 7.86 -3.18
C ASP A 301 25.19 6.98 -4.43
N ASP A 302 24.43 7.44 -5.43
CA ASP A 302 24.34 6.78 -6.74
C ASP A 302 25.74 6.78 -7.41
N PHE A 303 26.10 5.72 -8.13
CA PHE A 303 27.40 5.58 -8.79
C PHE A 303 27.32 4.97 -10.20
N GLY A 304 28.33 5.22 -11.03
CA GLY A 304 28.30 4.93 -12.47
C GLY A 304 27.47 5.95 -13.26
N GLU A 305 26.89 5.55 -14.39
CA GLU A 305 26.03 6.40 -15.20
C GLU A 305 24.70 6.73 -14.50
N THR A 306 24.17 7.93 -14.75
CA THR A 306 22.87 8.35 -14.22
C THR A 306 21.73 7.54 -14.86
N LEU A 307 21.10 6.67 -14.06
CA LEU A 307 19.96 5.89 -14.54
C LEU A 307 18.68 6.76 -14.60
N HIS A 308 18.28 7.15 -15.81
CA HIS A 308 17.02 7.85 -16.08
C HIS A 308 15.78 6.95 -15.82
N GLY A 309 14.61 7.56 -15.55
CA GLY A 309 13.35 6.85 -15.26
C GLY A 309 13.04 6.53 -13.80
N ALA A 310 13.92 6.89 -12.85
CA ALA A 310 13.63 6.87 -11.42
C ALA A 310 12.42 7.75 -11.05
N ARG A 311 11.80 7.57 -9.87
CA ARG A 311 10.76 8.53 -9.41
C ARG A 311 11.25 9.97 -9.41
N LYS A 312 12.49 10.20 -8.96
CA LYS A 312 13.19 11.50 -9.00
C LYS A 312 13.42 12.06 -10.42
N HIS A 313 13.26 11.24 -11.46
CA HIS A 313 13.37 11.62 -12.87
C HIS A 313 12.00 11.58 -13.59
N TYR A 314 10.87 11.53 -12.86
CA TYR A 314 9.53 11.43 -13.49
C TYR A 314 9.18 12.66 -14.34
N ALA A 315 9.54 13.86 -13.87
CA ALA A 315 9.35 15.10 -14.63
C ALA A 315 10.07 15.01 -16.00
N GLU A 316 11.32 14.55 -16.00
CA GLU A 316 12.12 14.34 -17.21
C GLU A 316 11.53 13.29 -18.16
N ALA A 317 11.18 12.10 -17.65
CA ALA A 317 10.54 11.07 -18.48
C ALA A 317 9.18 11.51 -19.05
N TYR A 318 8.51 12.49 -18.43
CA TYR A 318 7.34 13.14 -19.01
C TYR A 318 7.71 14.20 -20.07
N ARG A 319 8.84 14.91 -19.95
CA ARG A 319 9.35 15.81 -21.01
C ARG A 319 9.57 15.06 -22.31
N ASP A 320 10.28 13.93 -22.26
CA ASP A 320 10.63 13.16 -23.46
C ASP A 320 9.35 12.67 -24.17
N ARG A 321 8.42 12.09 -23.41
CA ARG A 321 7.11 11.68 -23.91
C ARG A 321 6.29 12.86 -24.45
N MET A 322 6.44 14.06 -23.87
CA MET A 322 5.81 15.27 -24.37
C MET A 322 6.47 15.81 -25.64
N ALA A 323 7.78 15.61 -25.84
CA ALA A 323 8.45 15.97 -27.08
C ALA A 323 7.92 15.10 -28.24
N ASP A 324 7.82 13.78 -28.04
CA ASP A 324 7.17 12.86 -28.99
C ASP A 324 5.71 13.24 -29.25
N ALA A 325 4.96 13.54 -28.18
CA ALA A 325 3.57 13.95 -28.30
C ALA A 325 3.40 15.32 -28.99
N LYS A 326 4.38 16.23 -28.88
CA LYS A 326 4.40 17.55 -29.55
C LYS A 326 4.50 17.39 -31.06
N ALA A 327 5.23 16.39 -31.55
CA ALA A 327 5.30 15.99 -32.96
C ALA A 327 3.98 15.35 -33.46
N ALA A 328 3.18 14.73 -32.59
CA ALA A 328 1.88 14.18 -32.96
C ALA A 328 0.83 15.27 -33.22
N SER A 329 0.08 15.12 -34.31
CA SER A 329 -0.94 16.08 -34.76
C SER A 329 -2.19 16.08 -33.86
N VAL A 330 -2.40 17.20 -33.16
CA VAL A 330 -3.59 17.49 -32.34
C VAL A 330 -4.89 17.40 -33.17
N LYS A 331 -4.82 17.70 -34.48
CA LYS A 331 -5.97 17.66 -35.38
C LYS A 331 -6.48 16.24 -35.64
N THR A 332 -5.60 15.26 -35.83
CA THR A 332 -5.98 13.88 -36.17
C THR A 332 -6.03 12.97 -34.95
N GLU A 333 -5.04 13.04 -34.07
CA GLU A 333 -4.88 12.11 -32.96
C GLU A 333 -5.82 12.41 -31.77
N PRO A 334 -6.03 11.42 -30.87
CA PRO A 334 -6.64 11.64 -29.57
C PRO A 334 -5.81 12.60 -28.68
N LEU A 335 -6.47 13.33 -27.78
CA LEU A 335 -5.78 14.20 -26.83
C LEU A 335 -4.81 13.41 -25.94
N SER A 336 -5.15 12.18 -25.53
CA SER A 336 -4.27 11.31 -24.73
C SER A 336 -2.96 10.89 -25.43
N LYS A 337 -2.87 11.01 -26.77
CA LYS A 337 -1.67 10.72 -27.55
C LYS A 337 -0.92 11.98 -27.97
N SER A 338 -1.63 13.04 -28.34
CA SER A 338 -1.05 14.35 -28.71
C SER A 338 -0.69 15.23 -27.50
N TRP A 339 -1.23 14.91 -26.32
CA TRP A 339 -0.87 15.48 -25.03
C TRP A 339 -1.15 14.42 -23.93
N PRO A 340 -0.20 13.52 -23.62
CA PRO A 340 -0.37 12.52 -22.56
C PRO A 340 -0.60 13.17 -21.20
N GLU A 341 -1.39 12.51 -20.34
CA GLU A 341 -1.67 12.99 -19.00
C GLU A 341 -0.49 12.68 -18.07
N PRO A 342 0.03 13.66 -17.30
CA PRO A 342 1.04 13.41 -16.30
C PRO A 342 0.41 12.92 -15.00
N ASP A 343 1.21 12.22 -14.22
CA ASP A 343 0.96 11.93 -12.82
C ASP A 343 1.48 13.12 -11.99
N TYR A 344 0.58 14.07 -11.71
CA TYR A 344 0.95 15.33 -11.04
C TYR A 344 1.59 15.10 -9.67
N GLY A 345 1.14 14.07 -8.92
CA GLY A 345 1.75 13.70 -7.65
C GLY A 345 3.23 13.31 -7.82
N LYS A 346 3.54 12.48 -8.83
CA LYS A 346 4.94 12.14 -9.15
C LYS A 346 5.78 13.29 -9.67
N MET A 347 5.18 14.30 -10.30
CA MET A 347 5.92 15.52 -10.67
C MET A 347 6.37 16.29 -9.43
N LEU A 348 5.48 16.45 -8.45
CA LEU A 348 5.78 17.09 -7.17
C LEU A 348 6.80 16.27 -6.36
N GLU A 349 6.64 14.94 -6.26
CA GLU A 349 7.64 14.03 -5.67
C GLU A 349 9.00 14.12 -6.38
N GLY A 350 9.00 14.37 -7.69
CA GLY A 350 10.19 14.57 -8.52
C GLY A 350 10.80 15.97 -8.46
N GLY A 351 10.33 16.84 -7.56
CA GLY A 351 10.88 18.18 -7.35
C GLY A 351 10.46 19.23 -8.38
N ALA A 352 9.43 18.99 -9.19
CA ALA A 352 8.89 20.00 -10.09
C ALA A 352 8.21 21.14 -9.31
N ASP A 353 8.34 22.38 -9.79
CA ASP A 353 7.71 23.56 -9.18
C ASP A 353 6.17 23.36 -9.03
N PRO A 354 5.62 23.41 -7.80
CA PRO A 354 4.20 23.26 -7.57
C PRO A 354 3.32 24.22 -8.39
N ARG A 355 3.79 25.44 -8.66
CA ARG A 355 3.04 26.40 -9.50
C ARG A 355 3.00 25.96 -10.97
N ALA A 356 4.12 25.48 -11.50
CA ALA A 356 4.17 24.88 -12.84
C ALA A 356 3.26 23.64 -12.95
N VAL A 357 3.30 22.71 -11.99
CA VAL A 357 2.45 21.51 -12.00
C VAL A 357 0.96 21.88 -11.91
N ALA A 358 0.61 22.85 -11.08
CA ALA A 358 -0.76 23.38 -10.96
C ALA A 358 -1.25 24.02 -12.27
N PHE A 359 -0.41 24.81 -12.95
CA PHE A 359 -0.71 25.38 -14.26
C PHE A 359 -0.89 24.30 -15.32
N VAL A 360 -0.01 23.29 -15.39
CA VAL A 360 -0.12 22.17 -16.35
C VAL A 360 -1.46 21.45 -16.18
N HIS A 361 -1.87 21.18 -14.93
CA HIS A 361 -3.15 20.53 -14.64
C HIS A 361 -4.33 21.39 -15.09
N ALA A 362 -4.31 22.68 -14.73
CA ALA A 362 -5.35 23.64 -15.11
C ALA A 362 -5.48 23.84 -16.62
N ALA A 363 -4.34 23.91 -17.33
CA ALA A 363 -4.24 24.09 -18.77
C ALA A 363 -4.80 22.88 -19.52
N ARG A 364 -4.50 21.66 -19.05
CA ARG A 364 -5.09 20.42 -19.57
C ARG A 364 -6.60 20.38 -19.37
N ASP A 365 -7.06 20.75 -18.17
CA ASP A 365 -8.49 20.68 -17.84
C ASP A 365 -9.34 21.73 -18.56
N GLU A 366 -8.76 22.87 -18.93
CA GLU A 366 -9.44 23.89 -19.74
C GLU A 366 -9.72 23.40 -21.17
N VAL A 367 -9.02 22.38 -21.68
CA VAL A 367 -9.26 21.83 -23.02
C VAL A 367 -10.68 21.24 -23.10
N PRO A 368 -11.58 21.81 -23.93
CA PRO A 368 -12.92 21.30 -24.10
C PRO A 368 -12.92 20.10 -25.06
N THR A 369 -14.04 19.39 -25.15
CA THR A 369 -14.20 18.26 -26.08
C THR A 369 -13.94 18.69 -27.53
N LYS A 370 -13.17 17.89 -28.27
CA LYS A 370 -12.79 18.12 -29.67
C LYS A 370 -14.03 18.41 -30.55
N PRO A 371 -14.15 19.61 -31.14
CA PRO A 371 -15.33 19.99 -31.91
C PRO A 371 -15.32 19.39 -33.32
N SER A 372 -16.52 19.10 -33.87
CA SER A 372 -16.70 18.55 -35.21
C SER A 372 -16.69 19.61 -36.34
N GLN A 373 -17.01 20.87 -36.02
CA GLN A 373 -17.09 21.96 -37.02
C GLN A 373 -15.69 22.48 -37.37
N ALA A 374 -15.36 22.55 -38.66
CA ALA A 374 -13.99 22.83 -39.14
C ALA A 374 -13.37 24.13 -38.58
N TYR A 375 -14.11 25.25 -38.56
CA TYR A 375 -13.60 26.52 -38.03
C TYR A 375 -13.35 26.47 -36.51
N LYS A 376 -14.23 25.80 -35.76
CA LYS A 376 -14.04 25.56 -34.31
C LYS A 376 -12.88 24.61 -34.05
N LEU A 377 -12.67 23.61 -34.91
CA LEU A 377 -11.53 22.69 -34.82
C LEU A 377 -10.21 23.44 -35.02
N GLN A 378 -10.12 24.39 -35.96
CA GLN A 378 -8.91 25.20 -36.15
C GLN A 378 -8.60 26.09 -34.92
N GLN A 379 -9.62 26.73 -34.34
CA GLN A 379 -9.45 27.52 -33.10
C GLN A 379 -9.07 26.62 -31.91
N TRP A 380 -9.70 25.46 -31.79
CA TRP A 380 -9.40 24.47 -30.75
C TRP A 380 -7.99 23.91 -30.85
N VAL A 381 -7.52 23.56 -32.07
CA VAL A 381 -6.13 23.10 -32.30
C VAL A 381 -5.14 24.17 -31.84
N LYS A 382 -5.31 25.44 -32.26
CA LYS A 382 -4.45 26.54 -31.82
C LYS A 382 -4.43 26.72 -30.30
N GLN A 383 -5.58 26.63 -29.63
CA GLN A 383 -5.66 26.73 -28.17
C GLN A 383 -4.94 25.57 -27.48
N VAL A 384 -5.12 24.34 -27.97
CA VAL A 384 -4.45 23.15 -27.43
C VAL A 384 -2.95 23.21 -27.66
N GLU A 385 -2.49 23.62 -28.84
CA GLU A 385 -1.06 23.76 -29.15
C GLU A 385 -0.38 24.83 -28.27
N LEU A 386 -1.05 25.96 -28.04
CA LEU A 386 -0.58 27.01 -27.13
C LEU A 386 -0.44 26.50 -25.68
N LEU A 387 -1.50 25.89 -25.14
CA LEU A 387 -1.52 25.38 -23.76
C LEU A 387 -0.56 24.20 -23.56
N ARG A 388 -0.46 23.30 -24.55
CA ARG A 388 0.51 22.21 -24.60
C ARG A 388 1.95 22.74 -24.68
N GLY A 389 2.16 23.84 -25.41
CA GLY A 389 3.43 24.56 -25.49
C GLY A 389 3.87 25.03 -24.11
N PHE A 390 3.12 25.93 -23.48
CA PHE A 390 3.43 26.43 -22.13
C PHE A 390 3.59 25.31 -21.10
N ALA A 391 2.75 24.26 -21.15
CA ALA A 391 2.89 23.11 -20.26
C ALA A 391 4.22 22.35 -20.47
N PHE A 392 4.64 22.11 -21.72
CA PHE A 392 5.93 21.50 -22.00
C PHE A 392 7.09 22.41 -21.59
N ASP A 393 7.06 23.67 -22.01
CA ASP A 393 8.17 24.60 -21.84
C ASP A 393 8.39 24.97 -20.34
N LEU A 394 7.34 24.93 -19.51
CA LEU A 394 7.42 25.03 -18.04
C LEU A 394 8.07 23.79 -17.41
N ILE A 395 7.66 22.57 -17.82
CA ILE A 395 8.21 21.32 -17.26
C ILE A 395 9.66 21.11 -17.71
N SER A 396 10.03 21.60 -18.90
CA SER A 396 11.43 21.63 -19.35
C SER A 396 12.29 22.68 -18.65
N GLY A 397 11.70 23.59 -17.87
CA GLY A 397 12.42 24.72 -17.27
C GLY A 397 12.93 25.72 -18.31
N SER A 398 12.46 25.65 -19.57
CA SER A 398 12.82 26.58 -20.64
C SER A 398 12.24 27.97 -20.42
N ILE A 399 11.24 28.08 -19.54
CA ILE A 399 10.51 29.30 -19.21
C ILE A 399 9.98 29.18 -17.77
N THR A 400 9.99 30.28 -17.02
CA THR A 400 9.45 30.35 -15.65
C THR A 400 7.96 30.69 -15.66
N MET A 401 7.28 30.40 -14.55
CA MET A 401 5.86 30.75 -14.37
C MET A 401 5.60 32.26 -14.50
N ASP A 402 6.54 33.11 -14.07
CA ASP A 402 6.43 34.57 -14.22
C ASP A 402 6.44 35.00 -15.69
N LYS A 403 7.23 34.31 -16.53
CA LYS A 403 7.29 34.59 -17.96
C LYS A 403 6.05 34.06 -18.70
N VAL A 404 5.44 32.95 -18.25
CA VAL A 404 4.10 32.53 -18.70
C VAL A 404 3.04 33.57 -18.31
N ASN A 405 3.07 34.06 -17.07
CA ASN A 405 2.17 35.10 -16.59
C ASN A 405 2.33 36.41 -17.37
N GLN A 406 3.55 36.76 -17.80
CA GLN A 406 3.82 37.90 -18.67
C GLN A 406 3.19 37.70 -20.06
N GLN A 407 3.40 36.54 -20.70
CA GLN A 407 2.82 36.24 -22.02
C GLN A 407 1.29 36.18 -21.97
N LEU A 408 0.71 35.55 -20.94
CA LEU A 408 -0.74 35.50 -20.72
C LEU A 408 -1.36 36.84 -20.31
N ALA A 409 -0.55 37.87 -20.01
CA ALA A 409 -1.05 39.22 -19.75
C ALA A 409 -1.46 39.98 -21.02
N GLU A 410 -1.10 39.50 -22.21
CA GLU A 410 -1.53 40.10 -23.47
C GLU A 410 -3.06 40.03 -23.63
N PRO A 411 -3.75 41.08 -24.14
CA PRO A 411 -5.21 41.15 -24.19
C PRO A 411 -5.90 39.95 -24.88
N GLN A 412 -5.25 39.38 -25.89
CA GLN A 412 -5.76 38.20 -26.62
C GLN A 412 -5.82 36.92 -25.77
N PHE A 413 -5.10 36.86 -24.65
CA PHE A 413 -5.04 35.71 -23.75
C PHE A 413 -5.76 35.92 -22.42
N SER A 414 -6.39 37.10 -22.19
CA SER A 414 -7.03 37.43 -20.91
C SER A 414 -8.00 36.35 -20.40
N ARG A 415 -8.80 35.75 -21.30
CA ARG A 415 -9.73 34.66 -20.96
C ARG A 415 -9.02 33.36 -20.55
N ILE A 416 -7.87 33.06 -21.17
CA ILE A 416 -7.04 31.91 -20.81
C ILE A 416 -6.38 32.18 -19.45
N LYS A 417 -5.86 33.39 -19.23
CA LYS A 417 -5.28 33.81 -17.93
C LYS A 417 -6.28 33.68 -16.79
N GLU A 418 -7.51 34.15 -16.98
CA GLU A 418 -8.58 34.07 -15.98
C GLU A 418 -8.97 32.60 -15.69
N HIS A 419 -9.31 31.83 -16.73
CA HIS A 419 -9.77 30.45 -16.57
C HIS A 419 -8.68 29.48 -16.08
N VAL A 420 -7.49 29.52 -16.69
CA VAL A 420 -6.38 28.61 -16.38
C VAL A 420 -5.66 29.05 -15.12
N GLY A 421 -5.38 30.35 -14.97
CA GLY A 421 -4.76 30.88 -13.75
C GLY A 421 -5.64 30.63 -12.53
N GLY A 422 -6.90 31.06 -12.56
CA GLY A 422 -7.85 30.82 -11.47
C GLY A 422 -7.98 29.34 -11.07
N ARG A 423 -7.91 28.40 -12.03
CA ARG A 423 -7.92 26.96 -11.74
C ARG A 423 -6.57 26.43 -11.25
N ALA A 424 -5.45 27.01 -11.69
CA ALA A 424 -4.12 26.64 -11.20
C ALA A 424 -4.01 26.97 -9.70
N ASP A 425 -4.46 28.14 -9.26
CA ASP A 425 -4.46 28.47 -7.83
C ASP A 425 -5.37 27.56 -7.01
N LEU A 426 -6.53 27.14 -7.53
CA LEU A 426 -7.36 26.11 -6.89
C LEU A 426 -6.59 24.78 -6.75
N TYR A 427 -5.88 24.34 -7.80
CA TYR A 427 -5.05 23.12 -7.73
C TYR A 427 -3.89 23.23 -6.74
N ALA A 428 -3.23 24.40 -6.66
CA ALA A 428 -2.19 24.65 -5.69
C ALA A 428 -2.71 24.62 -4.24
N ALA A 429 -3.97 25.05 -4.02
CA ALA A 429 -4.58 25.11 -2.69
C ALA A 429 -5.17 23.78 -2.20
N VAL A 430 -5.74 22.95 -3.08
CA VAL A 430 -6.46 21.70 -2.71
C VAL A 430 -5.80 20.41 -3.22
N GLY A 431 -4.68 20.51 -3.93
CA GLY A 431 -3.97 19.37 -4.51
C GLY A 431 -4.62 18.82 -5.78
N HIS A 432 -3.99 17.77 -6.34
CA HIS A 432 -4.26 17.29 -7.69
C HIS A 432 -5.16 16.04 -7.77
N GLU A 433 -5.63 15.50 -6.64
CA GLU A 433 -6.40 14.24 -6.61
C GLU A 433 -7.81 14.34 -7.21
N ARG A 434 -8.42 15.52 -7.12
CA ARG A 434 -9.77 15.81 -7.63
C ARG A 434 -9.65 16.77 -8.81
N SER A 435 -10.27 16.45 -9.95
CA SER A 435 -10.28 17.37 -11.09
C SER A 435 -11.19 18.58 -10.82
N MET A 436 -10.67 19.78 -11.13
CA MET A 436 -11.35 21.06 -11.09
C MET A 436 -11.99 21.43 -12.45
N LYS A 437 -12.18 20.46 -13.34
CA LYS A 437 -12.79 20.68 -14.67
C LYS A 437 -14.22 21.20 -14.54
N GLY A 438 -14.48 22.35 -15.15
CA GLY A 438 -15.77 23.05 -15.03
C GLY A 438 -15.95 23.83 -13.72
N ILE A 439 -14.93 23.88 -12.86
CA ILE A 439 -14.84 24.85 -11.76
C ILE A 439 -14.01 26.04 -12.24
N ARG A 440 -14.38 27.25 -11.80
CA ARG A 440 -13.70 28.52 -12.06
C ARG A 440 -13.69 29.39 -10.80
N LEU A 441 -12.71 30.28 -10.75
CA LEU A 441 -12.62 31.36 -9.77
C LEU A 441 -12.91 32.67 -10.51
N MET A 442 -14.00 33.35 -10.15
CA MET A 442 -14.49 34.55 -10.81
C MET A 442 -14.49 35.74 -9.85
N ARG A 443 -14.31 36.95 -10.37
CA ARG A 443 -14.55 38.21 -9.66
C ARG A 443 -15.84 38.85 -10.18
N GLY A 444 -16.75 39.21 -9.30
CA GLY A 444 -17.95 39.98 -9.63
C GLY A 444 -18.13 41.21 -8.74
N GLU A 445 -18.90 42.18 -9.22
CA GLU A 445 -19.30 43.37 -8.46
C GLU A 445 -20.81 43.33 -8.24
N TYR A 446 -21.23 43.25 -6.97
CA TYR A 446 -22.60 42.93 -6.60
C TYR A 446 -23.21 44.06 -5.77
N GLY A 447 -24.35 44.59 -6.24
CA GLY A 447 -25.23 45.44 -5.43
C GLY A 447 -26.19 44.63 -4.53
N LEU A 448 -26.33 43.33 -4.78
CA LEU A 448 -27.09 42.36 -3.98
C LEU A 448 -26.38 40.99 -4.08
N HIS A 449 -26.00 40.41 -2.95
CA HIS A 449 -25.41 39.06 -2.88
C HIS A 449 -25.81 38.40 -1.56
N GLU A 450 -26.15 37.10 -1.57
CA GLU A 450 -26.73 36.38 -0.41
C GLU A 450 -27.89 37.11 0.31
N GLY A 451 -28.71 37.86 -0.44
CA GLY A 451 -29.80 38.67 0.11
C GLY A 451 -29.37 39.97 0.82
N ARG A 452 -28.06 40.26 0.91
CA ARG A 452 -27.52 41.51 1.46
C ARG A 452 -27.33 42.55 0.36
N VAL A 453 -27.88 43.74 0.57
CA VAL A 453 -27.75 44.88 -0.36
C VAL A 453 -26.46 45.64 -0.04
N TYR A 454 -25.63 45.88 -1.06
CA TYR A 454 -24.40 46.65 -0.97
C TYR A 454 -24.53 47.96 -1.78
N LYS A 455 -24.29 49.10 -1.11
CA LYS A 455 -24.25 50.43 -1.72
C LYS A 455 -23.06 51.21 -1.13
N PRO A 456 -21.97 51.47 -1.88
CA PRO A 456 -21.72 51.06 -3.27
C PRO A 456 -21.64 49.53 -3.43
N ALA A 457 -21.65 49.05 -4.68
CA ALA A 457 -21.53 47.62 -4.99
C ALA A 457 -20.22 47.04 -4.42
N LYS A 458 -20.27 45.82 -3.88
CA LYS A 458 -19.11 45.15 -3.28
C LYS A 458 -18.48 44.20 -4.29
N VAL A 459 -17.15 44.21 -4.39
CA VAL A 459 -16.39 43.16 -5.09
C VAL A 459 -16.47 41.88 -4.26
N ILE A 460 -16.83 40.76 -4.90
CA ILE A 460 -16.85 39.44 -4.27
C ILE A 460 -16.19 38.45 -5.23
N TRP A 461 -15.31 37.61 -4.68
CA TRP A 461 -14.70 36.49 -5.39
C TRP A 461 -15.53 35.23 -5.14
N ALA A 462 -15.81 34.47 -6.19
CA ALA A 462 -16.62 33.26 -6.13
C ALA A 462 -15.92 32.09 -6.84
N VAL A 463 -15.88 30.94 -6.17
CA VAL A 463 -15.54 29.65 -6.79
C VAL A 463 -16.84 29.00 -7.23
N GLU A 464 -17.05 28.92 -8.54
CA GLU A 464 -18.31 28.47 -9.15
C GLU A 464 -18.11 27.21 -10.03
N ARG A 465 -19.13 26.36 -10.07
CA ARG A 465 -19.23 25.20 -10.97
C ARG A 465 -20.19 25.50 -12.10
N SER A 466 -19.73 25.35 -13.34
CA SER A 466 -20.58 25.48 -14.53
C SER A 466 -21.64 24.37 -14.57
N SER A 467 -22.93 24.75 -14.54
CA SER A 467 -24.05 23.83 -14.81
C SER A 467 -24.16 23.49 -16.30
N LYS A 468 -24.76 22.34 -16.65
CA LYS A 468 -25.28 22.12 -17.99
C LYS A 468 -26.63 22.84 -18.15
N ALA A 469 -26.88 23.39 -19.33
CA ALA A 469 -28.13 24.07 -19.66
C ALA A 469 -29.36 23.23 -19.28
N SER A 470 -30.20 23.80 -18.42
CA SER A 470 -31.45 23.20 -17.94
C SER A 470 -32.66 24.06 -18.35
N VAL A 471 -33.87 23.56 -18.08
CA VAL A 471 -35.11 24.33 -18.30
C VAL A 471 -35.16 25.62 -17.45
N PHE A 472 -34.36 25.70 -16.38
CA PHE A 472 -34.22 26.87 -15.51
C PHE A 472 -32.99 27.74 -15.87
N GLY A 473 -32.40 27.54 -17.05
CA GLY A 473 -31.22 28.27 -17.53
C GLY A 473 -29.90 27.57 -17.22
N ASN A 474 -28.81 28.34 -17.30
CA ASN A 474 -27.41 27.89 -17.19
C ASN A 474 -26.71 28.59 -16.01
N TRP A 475 -27.42 28.75 -14.89
CA TRP A 475 -26.91 29.41 -13.69
C TRP A 475 -25.82 28.55 -13.02
N PRO A 476 -24.59 29.07 -12.83
CA PRO A 476 -23.54 28.37 -12.11
C PRO A 476 -23.95 28.03 -10.68
N THR A 477 -23.38 26.96 -10.14
CA THR A 477 -23.51 26.63 -8.72
C THR A 477 -22.31 27.21 -7.97
N GLU A 478 -22.57 28.19 -7.12
CA GLU A 478 -21.56 28.78 -6.25
C GLU A 478 -21.14 27.76 -5.18
N LEU A 479 -19.83 27.51 -5.05
CA LEU A 479 -19.26 26.54 -4.11
C LEU A 479 -18.69 27.24 -2.89
N ALA A 480 -17.99 28.36 -3.09
CA ALA A 480 -17.43 29.20 -2.03
C ALA A 480 -17.31 30.65 -2.49
N THR A 481 -17.26 31.58 -1.54
CA THR A 481 -17.12 33.02 -1.76
C THR A 481 -16.15 33.62 -0.75
N GLY A 482 -15.62 34.79 -1.09
CA GLY A 482 -14.72 35.57 -0.24
C GLY A 482 -14.64 37.03 -0.67
N ASP A 483 -14.22 37.89 0.24
CA ASP A 483 -14.03 39.32 -0.03
C ASP A 483 -12.76 39.55 -0.86
N THR A 484 -11.70 38.80 -0.56
CA THR A 484 -10.50 38.67 -1.40
C THR A 484 -10.50 37.36 -2.20
N ARG A 485 -9.58 37.27 -3.16
CA ARG A 485 -9.35 36.07 -3.98
C ARG A 485 -8.88 34.90 -3.10
N GLU A 486 -8.00 35.22 -2.15
CA GLU A 486 -7.39 34.31 -1.20
C GLU A 486 -8.44 33.76 -0.23
N ASP A 487 -9.35 34.62 0.28
CA ASP A 487 -10.49 34.20 1.13
C ASP A 487 -11.39 33.19 0.40
N ALA A 488 -11.71 33.43 -0.87
CA ALA A 488 -12.55 32.53 -1.66
C ALA A 488 -11.89 31.17 -1.91
N ILE A 489 -10.55 31.14 -2.06
CA ILE A 489 -9.77 29.91 -2.21
C ILE A 489 -9.70 29.14 -0.89
N GLU A 490 -9.42 29.79 0.24
CA GLU A 490 -9.39 29.11 1.55
C GLU A 490 -10.79 28.65 1.98
N ALA A 491 -11.85 29.42 1.73
CA ALA A 491 -13.23 28.99 1.94
C ALA A 491 -13.62 27.78 1.08
N PHE A 492 -13.10 27.68 -0.15
CA PHE A 492 -13.27 26.50 -1.01
C PHE A 492 -12.49 25.28 -0.49
N LYS A 493 -11.25 25.49 -0.08
CA LYS A 493 -10.36 24.47 0.49
C LYS A 493 -10.93 23.86 1.77
N ALA A 494 -11.45 24.69 2.68
CA ALA A 494 -12.14 24.23 3.89
C ALA A 494 -13.35 23.34 3.54
N LYS A 495 -14.25 23.82 2.67
CA LYS A 495 -15.39 23.03 2.16
C LYS A 495 -14.97 21.73 1.46
N MET A 496 -13.81 21.69 0.83
CA MET A 496 -13.27 20.50 0.16
C MET A 496 -12.61 19.50 1.11
N ALA A 497 -12.11 19.95 2.26
CA ALA A 497 -11.62 19.11 3.35
C ALA A 497 -12.77 18.46 4.13
N ASP A 498 -13.82 19.23 4.46
CA ASP A 498 -15.05 18.72 5.09
C ASP A 498 -15.83 17.78 4.16
N ALA A 499 -15.78 18.03 2.85
CA ALA A 499 -16.31 17.12 1.84
C ALA A 499 -15.47 15.84 1.79
N GLN A 500 -15.91 14.83 2.57
CA GLN A 500 -15.53 13.43 2.38
C GLN A 500 -15.47 13.12 0.88
N PRO A 501 -14.44 12.37 0.41
CA PRO A 501 -14.34 12.05 -1.00
C PRO A 501 -15.65 11.42 -1.45
N ILE A 502 -16.31 12.07 -2.41
CA ILE A 502 -17.47 11.48 -3.09
C ILE A 502 -16.91 10.24 -3.78
N ALA A 503 -17.05 9.10 -3.11
CA ALA A 503 -16.75 7.81 -3.69
C ALA A 503 -17.53 7.77 -4.99
N LYS A 504 -16.82 7.63 -6.13
CA LYS A 504 -17.47 7.33 -7.41
C LYS A 504 -18.42 6.19 -7.10
N ALA A 505 -19.73 6.43 -7.23
CA ALA A 505 -20.75 5.43 -6.94
C ALA A 505 -20.33 4.16 -7.69
N ALA A 506 -19.91 3.14 -6.94
CA ALA A 506 -19.15 2.05 -7.51
C ALA A 506 -20.02 1.41 -8.58
N MET A 507 -19.52 1.33 -9.82
CA MET A 507 -20.23 0.59 -10.85
C MET A 507 -20.26 -0.87 -10.39
N GLN A 508 -21.44 -1.30 -9.92
CA GLN A 508 -21.67 -2.65 -9.42
C GLN A 508 -21.17 -3.66 -10.45
N VAL A 509 -20.54 -4.73 -9.97
CA VAL A 509 -19.94 -5.72 -10.85
C VAL A 509 -21.06 -6.41 -11.63
N LYS A 510 -21.07 -6.22 -12.95
CA LYS A 510 -22.07 -6.86 -13.83
C LYS A 510 -21.73 -8.33 -14.02
N PHE A 511 -22.54 -9.23 -13.47
CA PHE A 511 -22.44 -10.67 -13.68
C PHE A 511 -23.19 -11.12 -14.94
N ASP A 512 -22.73 -12.22 -15.51
CA ASP A 512 -23.25 -12.83 -16.74
C ASP A 512 -23.97 -14.14 -16.38
N ILE A 513 -25.10 -14.46 -17.04
CA ILE A 513 -25.81 -15.73 -16.87
C ILE A 513 -25.69 -16.54 -18.17
N TYR A 514 -25.17 -17.77 -18.09
CA TYR A 514 -24.92 -18.64 -19.25
C TYR A 514 -25.09 -20.12 -18.89
N ALA A 515 -25.19 -21.00 -19.88
CA ALA A 515 -25.20 -22.45 -19.70
C ALA A 515 -23.97 -23.08 -20.39
N LYS A 516 -23.43 -24.17 -19.82
CA LYS A 516 -22.34 -24.94 -20.45
C LYS A 516 -22.91 -26.20 -21.09
N ARG A 517 -22.55 -26.46 -22.36
CA ARG A 517 -23.01 -27.64 -23.12
C ARG A 517 -22.69 -28.92 -22.34
N GLY A 518 -23.70 -29.76 -22.12
CA GLY A 518 -23.55 -31.04 -21.39
C GLY A 518 -23.52 -30.94 -19.86
N LYS A 519 -23.72 -29.76 -19.26
CA LYS A 519 -23.91 -29.60 -17.81
C LYS A 519 -25.36 -29.18 -17.51
N PRO A 520 -26.04 -29.79 -16.52
CA PRO A 520 -27.37 -29.35 -16.11
C PRO A 520 -27.33 -28.00 -15.38
N GLY A 521 -28.41 -27.24 -15.51
CA GLY A 521 -28.56 -25.91 -14.89
C GLY A 521 -27.97 -24.76 -15.69
N VAL A 522 -28.07 -23.56 -15.12
CA VAL A 522 -27.46 -22.32 -15.61
C VAL A 522 -26.46 -21.80 -14.60
N ILE A 523 -25.48 -21.02 -15.06
CA ILE A 523 -24.36 -20.54 -14.25
C ILE A 523 -24.43 -19.01 -14.21
N ILE A 524 -24.34 -18.47 -13.00
CA ILE A 524 -24.01 -17.06 -12.75
C ILE A 524 -22.49 -16.98 -12.66
N GLY A 525 -21.89 -16.11 -13.45
CA GLY A 525 -20.44 -15.99 -13.54
C GLY A 525 -19.97 -14.63 -14.01
N LYS A 526 -18.69 -14.52 -14.32
CA LYS A 526 -18.09 -13.30 -14.88
C LYS A 526 -17.08 -13.65 -15.95
N LYS A 527 -17.22 -13.06 -17.15
CA LYS A 527 -16.14 -13.08 -18.13
C LYS A 527 -14.94 -12.26 -17.63
N VAL A 528 -13.77 -12.89 -17.55
CA VAL A 528 -12.50 -12.26 -17.19
C VAL A 528 -11.44 -12.70 -18.20
N GLY A 529 -10.87 -11.74 -18.93
CA GLY A 529 -9.98 -12.02 -20.04
C GLY A 529 -10.67 -12.87 -21.12
N LYS A 530 -10.11 -14.05 -21.39
CA LYS A 530 -10.67 -15.04 -22.33
C LYS A 530 -11.64 -16.03 -21.66
N ALA A 531 -11.53 -16.22 -20.35
CA ALA A 531 -12.28 -17.23 -19.60
C ALA A 531 -13.60 -16.70 -19.03
N TYR A 532 -14.46 -17.64 -18.63
CA TYR A 532 -15.65 -17.39 -17.81
C TYR A 532 -15.47 -18.03 -16.44
N ILE A 533 -15.49 -17.20 -15.41
CA ILE A 533 -15.44 -17.63 -14.02
C ILE A 533 -16.85 -18.07 -13.62
N ASP A 534 -17.04 -19.36 -13.40
CA ASP A 534 -18.27 -19.93 -12.84
C ASP A 534 -18.32 -19.60 -11.32
N LEU A 535 -19.31 -18.82 -10.86
CA LEU A 535 -19.43 -18.43 -9.45
C LEU A 535 -20.51 -19.23 -8.71
N LYS A 536 -21.66 -19.47 -9.38
CA LYS A 536 -22.79 -20.21 -8.82
C LYS A 536 -23.56 -20.93 -9.92
N THR A 537 -23.92 -22.19 -9.71
CA THR A 537 -24.85 -22.91 -10.60
C THR A 537 -26.24 -22.91 -9.97
N MET A 538 -27.26 -22.63 -10.78
CA MET A 538 -28.67 -22.57 -10.41
C MET A 538 -29.49 -23.51 -11.32
N PRO A 539 -30.66 -24.02 -10.89
CA PRO A 539 -31.45 -24.95 -11.69
C PRO A 539 -31.94 -24.35 -13.02
N ASP A 540 -32.34 -23.08 -13.02
CA ASP A 540 -32.93 -22.42 -14.18
C ASP A 540 -32.62 -20.90 -14.24
N SER A 541 -32.95 -20.28 -15.38
CA SER A 541 -32.68 -18.86 -15.63
C SER A 541 -33.51 -17.88 -14.81
N VAL A 542 -34.65 -18.29 -14.25
CA VAL A 542 -35.49 -17.45 -13.38
C VAL A 542 -34.82 -17.35 -12.01
N GLN A 543 -34.49 -18.50 -11.42
CA GLN A 543 -33.77 -18.57 -10.15
C GLN A 543 -32.40 -17.87 -10.24
N ALA A 544 -31.69 -17.98 -11.37
CA ALA A 544 -30.43 -17.28 -11.56
C ALA A 544 -30.56 -15.75 -11.62
N ARG A 545 -31.62 -15.21 -12.25
CA ARG A 545 -31.88 -13.75 -12.27
C ARG A 545 -32.28 -13.24 -10.90
N GLN A 546 -33.12 -13.97 -10.17
CA GLN A 546 -33.51 -13.62 -8.81
C GLN A 546 -32.29 -13.63 -7.88
N PHE A 547 -31.50 -14.72 -7.89
CA PHE A 547 -30.29 -14.81 -7.08
C PHE A 547 -29.30 -13.67 -7.37
N LEU A 548 -29.11 -13.31 -8.65
CA LEU A 548 -28.25 -12.19 -9.05
C LEU A 548 -28.77 -10.84 -8.50
N ALA A 549 -30.08 -10.59 -8.54
CA ALA A 549 -30.66 -9.37 -8.00
C ALA A 549 -30.53 -9.28 -6.46
N ASP A 550 -30.76 -10.39 -5.76
CA ASP A 550 -30.83 -10.41 -4.30
C ASP A 550 -29.44 -10.57 -3.63
N ASN A 551 -28.45 -11.15 -4.32
CA ASN A 551 -27.17 -11.60 -3.72
C ASN A 551 -25.92 -10.99 -4.39
N GLN A 552 -26.01 -9.76 -4.91
CA GLN A 552 -24.89 -9.03 -5.52
C GLN A 552 -23.61 -9.07 -4.65
N ALA A 553 -23.73 -8.86 -3.34
CA ALA A 553 -22.59 -8.87 -2.42
C ALA A 553 -21.97 -10.26 -2.21
N GLU A 554 -22.74 -11.36 -2.32
CA GLU A 554 -22.18 -12.73 -2.30
C GLU A 554 -21.39 -12.98 -3.57
N LEU A 555 -21.94 -12.63 -4.74
CA LEU A 555 -21.28 -12.80 -6.03
C LEU A 555 -19.97 -11.98 -6.13
N GLU A 556 -19.94 -10.77 -5.58
CA GLU A 556 -18.72 -9.95 -5.49
C GLU A 556 -17.68 -10.55 -4.55
N ARG A 557 -18.08 -11.13 -3.41
CA ARG A 557 -17.18 -11.88 -2.51
C ARG A 557 -16.63 -13.16 -3.16
N LEU A 558 -17.48 -13.93 -3.85
CA LEU A 558 -17.07 -15.13 -4.58
C LEU A 558 -16.07 -14.79 -5.70
N LEU A 559 -16.33 -13.71 -6.45
CA LEU A 559 -15.41 -13.23 -7.49
C LEU A 559 -14.09 -12.72 -6.91
N ALA A 560 -14.12 -12.03 -5.76
CA ALA A 560 -12.91 -11.57 -5.08
C ALA A 560 -12.06 -12.76 -4.61
N LYS A 561 -12.68 -13.78 -3.99
CA LYS A 561 -12.02 -15.01 -3.56
C LYS A 561 -11.47 -15.82 -4.74
N TYR A 562 -12.20 -15.92 -5.86
CA TYR A 562 -11.69 -16.62 -7.05
C TYR A 562 -10.49 -15.91 -7.70
N LYS A 563 -10.39 -14.59 -7.58
CA LYS A 563 -9.24 -13.78 -8.03
C LYS A 563 -8.07 -13.78 -7.05
N GLU A 564 -8.17 -14.54 -5.96
CA GLU A 564 -7.07 -14.76 -5.06
C GLU A 564 -6.12 -15.80 -5.66
N ILE A 565 -4.83 -15.47 -5.64
CA ILE A 565 -3.74 -16.35 -6.06
C ILE A 565 -2.76 -16.30 -4.89
N PRO A 566 -2.29 -17.45 -4.35
CA PRO A 566 -1.25 -17.47 -3.33
C PRO A 566 -0.01 -16.71 -3.80
N PHE A 567 0.69 -16.06 -2.87
CA PHE A 567 1.99 -15.48 -3.18
C PHE A 567 3.00 -16.58 -3.44
N GLU A 568 3.77 -16.41 -4.51
CA GLU A 568 4.76 -17.36 -4.98
C GLU A 568 6.12 -17.27 -4.27
N ARG A 569 6.28 -16.26 -3.41
CA ARG A 569 7.50 -15.95 -2.65
C ARG A 569 7.22 -16.06 -1.16
N ARG A 570 8.23 -16.51 -0.40
CA ARG A 570 8.18 -16.49 1.07
C ARG A 570 8.16 -15.04 1.58
N GLU A 571 7.46 -14.80 2.69
CA GLU A 571 7.42 -13.47 3.33
C GLU A 571 8.76 -13.09 3.97
N VAL A 572 9.58 -14.09 4.33
CA VAL A 572 10.86 -13.91 5.02
C VAL A 572 11.93 -14.73 4.30
N ASN A 573 13.06 -14.08 4.02
CA ASN A 573 14.24 -14.72 3.45
C ASN A 573 15.04 -15.43 4.54
N THR A 574 15.43 -16.68 4.29
CA THR A 574 16.40 -17.38 5.12
C THR A 574 17.80 -16.80 4.90
N PRO A 575 18.67 -16.76 5.94
CA PRO A 575 20.05 -16.30 5.79
C PRO A 575 20.80 -17.06 4.69
N ARG A 576 21.68 -16.35 4.00
CA ARG A 576 22.56 -16.92 2.97
C ARG A 576 23.48 -17.99 3.58
N VAL A 577 23.68 -19.07 2.82
CA VAL A 577 24.66 -20.13 3.06
C VAL A 577 25.56 -20.22 1.83
N GLY A 578 26.87 -20.03 1.98
CA GLY A 578 27.83 -20.00 0.88
C GLY A 578 29.18 -19.45 1.33
N GLU A 579 30.13 -19.33 0.40
CA GLU A 579 31.47 -18.76 0.67
C GLU A 579 31.40 -17.28 1.05
N ASP A 580 32.25 -16.80 1.95
CA ASP A 580 32.35 -15.38 2.32
C ASP A 580 33.16 -14.61 1.26
N HIS A 581 32.50 -14.26 0.15
CA HIS A 581 33.08 -13.50 -0.98
C HIS A 581 33.67 -12.15 -0.56
N ARG A 582 33.26 -11.61 0.60
CA ARG A 582 33.70 -10.30 1.12
C ARG A 582 34.77 -10.42 2.20
N LEU A 583 35.10 -11.62 2.68
CA LEU A 583 36.04 -11.88 3.79
C LEU A 583 35.69 -11.10 5.09
N GLY A 584 34.41 -10.79 5.27
CA GLY A 584 33.86 -9.96 6.34
C GLY A 584 34.00 -8.44 6.13
N ALA A 585 34.37 -7.97 4.94
CA ALA A 585 34.37 -6.56 4.59
C ALA A 585 32.97 -6.04 4.23
N ARG A 586 32.79 -4.72 4.37
CA ARG A 586 31.65 -4.00 3.79
C ARG A 586 31.92 -3.74 2.31
N MET A 587 30.88 -3.83 1.49
CA MET A 587 31.00 -3.54 0.07
C MET A 587 31.13 -2.02 -0.16
N THR A 588 31.98 -1.62 -1.11
CA THR A 588 32.07 -0.22 -1.57
C THR A 588 31.61 -0.10 -3.02
N PRO A 589 31.14 1.10 -3.45
CA PRO A 589 30.81 1.36 -4.85
C PRO A 589 31.91 0.97 -5.84
N GLU A 590 33.16 1.28 -5.52
CA GLU A 590 34.33 1.09 -6.38
C GLU A 590 34.57 -0.39 -6.63
N ALA A 591 34.64 -1.19 -5.56
CA ALA A 591 34.89 -2.63 -5.68
C ALA A 591 33.66 -3.41 -6.22
N PHE A 592 32.44 -2.89 -6.06
CA PHE A 592 31.25 -3.43 -6.74
C PHE A 592 31.31 -3.16 -8.26
N SER A 593 31.69 -1.94 -8.66
CA SER A 593 31.91 -1.59 -10.07
C SER A 593 33.09 -2.34 -10.69
N GLU A 594 34.16 -2.60 -9.94
CA GLU A 594 35.30 -3.40 -10.38
C GLU A 594 34.92 -4.87 -10.62
N ALA A 595 34.18 -5.48 -9.68
CA ALA A 595 33.76 -6.88 -9.77
C ALA A 595 32.77 -7.13 -10.93
N PHE A 596 31.76 -6.28 -11.10
CA PHE A 596 30.65 -6.55 -12.02
C PHE A 596 30.58 -5.64 -13.25
N GLY A 597 30.96 -4.37 -13.13
CA GLY A 597 30.88 -3.42 -14.25
C GLY A 597 29.45 -3.02 -14.68
N PHE A 598 28.47 -3.01 -13.78
CA PHE A 598 27.13 -2.45 -14.07
C PHE A 598 27.23 -1.01 -14.59
N ARG A 599 26.37 -0.64 -15.54
CA ARG A 599 26.29 0.69 -16.16
C ARG A 599 26.16 1.80 -15.13
N GLY A 600 25.35 1.54 -14.10
CA GLY A 600 25.18 2.40 -12.94
C GLY A 600 24.36 1.71 -11.86
N VAL A 601 24.48 2.20 -10.63
CA VAL A 601 23.77 1.72 -9.44
C VAL A 601 23.10 2.91 -8.76
N GLN A 602 21.81 2.78 -8.48
CA GLN A 602 20.96 3.89 -8.03
C GLN A 602 20.14 3.54 -6.78
N PHE A 603 20.10 4.44 -5.82
CA PHE A 603 19.33 4.28 -4.59
C PHE A 603 18.16 5.27 -4.53
N GLY A 604 17.03 4.82 -3.99
CA GLY A 604 15.87 5.67 -3.74
C GLY A 604 16.14 6.73 -2.66
N ASN A 605 15.56 7.93 -2.81
CA ASN A 605 15.71 9.04 -1.86
C ASN A 605 15.25 8.68 -0.42
N TYR A 606 14.38 7.67 -0.29
CA TYR A 606 13.82 7.18 0.98
C TYR A 606 14.49 5.89 1.49
N VAL A 607 15.67 5.53 0.97
CA VAL A 607 16.51 4.42 1.46
C VAL A 607 17.61 4.98 2.35
N GLU A 608 17.60 4.58 3.62
CA GLU A 608 18.54 5.01 4.66
C GLU A 608 19.94 4.41 4.43
N ASP A 609 21.01 5.11 4.82
CA ASP A 609 22.39 4.73 4.49
C ASP A 609 22.78 3.32 4.97
N GLY A 610 22.34 2.92 6.18
CA GLY A 610 22.55 1.56 6.67
C GLY A 610 21.86 0.49 5.82
N ARG A 611 20.71 0.83 5.21
CA ARG A 611 20.01 -0.06 4.28
C ARG A 611 20.64 -0.04 2.88
N ARG A 612 21.19 1.09 2.43
CA ARG A 612 21.99 1.17 1.18
C ARG A 612 23.21 0.24 1.25
N GLN A 613 23.91 0.24 2.37
CA GLN A 613 25.02 -0.69 2.62
C GLN A 613 24.54 -2.14 2.56
N GLN A 614 23.45 -2.48 3.26
CA GLN A 614 22.91 -3.84 3.26
C GLN A 614 22.46 -4.28 1.86
N ASP A 615 21.73 -3.45 1.12
CA ASP A 615 21.28 -3.76 -0.24
C ASP A 615 22.48 -3.98 -1.19
N LEU A 616 23.59 -3.24 -1.01
CA LEU A 616 24.83 -3.40 -1.79
C LEU A 616 25.61 -4.68 -1.40
N ASP A 617 25.74 -4.94 -0.10
CA ASP A 617 26.38 -6.13 0.48
C ASP A 617 25.65 -7.41 0.03
N ASP A 618 24.34 -7.47 0.23
CA ASP A 618 23.51 -8.64 -0.10
C ASP A 618 23.45 -8.86 -1.62
N ALA A 619 23.38 -7.79 -2.42
CA ALA A 619 23.42 -7.90 -3.88
C ALA A 619 24.79 -8.37 -4.39
N TYR A 620 25.90 -7.95 -3.77
CA TYR A 620 27.24 -8.45 -4.13
C TYR A 620 27.33 -9.96 -3.91
N ASP A 621 27.00 -10.43 -2.71
CA ASP A 621 27.05 -11.85 -2.37
C ASP A 621 26.13 -12.68 -3.29
N ALA A 622 24.93 -12.18 -3.59
CA ALA A 622 23.98 -12.80 -4.51
C ALA A 622 24.49 -12.89 -5.94
N LEU A 623 25.08 -11.83 -6.48
CA LEU A 623 25.63 -11.83 -7.83
C LEU A 623 26.88 -12.72 -7.94
N MET A 624 27.74 -12.75 -6.92
CA MET A 624 28.88 -13.68 -6.86
C MET A 624 28.42 -15.15 -6.85
N ASP A 625 27.42 -15.49 -6.03
CA ASP A 625 26.81 -16.82 -6.02
C ASP A 625 26.20 -17.18 -7.37
N MET A 626 25.46 -16.25 -7.99
CA MET A 626 24.83 -16.48 -9.28
C MET A 626 25.86 -16.73 -10.38
N ALA A 627 26.93 -15.92 -10.43
CA ALA A 627 28.06 -16.12 -11.35
C ALA A 627 28.68 -17.51 -11.19
N ALA A 628 28.94 -17.92 -9.95
CA ALA A 628 29.52 -19.23 -9.63
C ALA A 628 28.61 -20.40 -10.06
N VAL A 629 27.30 -20.35 -9.80
CA VAL A 629 26.40 -21.47 -10.13
C VAL A 629 26.03 -21.55 -11.61
N ILE A 630 25.96 -20.43 -12.34
CA ILE A 630 25.71 -20.44 -13.79
C ILE A 630 26.98 -20.55 -14.62
N GLY A 631 28.17 -20.48 -14.00
CA GLY A 631 29.45 -20.74 -14.65
C GLY A 631 29.97 -19.60 -15.53
N VAL A 632 29.71 -18.34 -15.16
CA VAL A 632 30.17 -17.15 -15.91
C VAL A 632 31.02 -16.23 -15.03
N PRO A 633 31.93 -15.41 -15.61
CA PRO A 633 32.65 -14.40 -14.84
C PRO A 633 31.68 -13.38 -14.22
N PRO A 634 31.95 -12.84 -13.02
CA PRO A 634 31.10 -11.82 -12.39
C PRO A 634 30.79 -10.62 -13.31
N ARG A 635 31.77 -10.17 -14.10
CA ARG A 635 31.60 -9.07 -15.07
C ARG A 635 30.55 -9.35 -16.15
N ALA A 636 30.31 -10.61 -16.52
CA ALA A 636 29.30 -10.98 -17.51
C ALA A 636 27.86 -10.67 -17.03
N LEU A 637 27.63 -10.64 -15.71
CA LEU A 637 26.31 -10.34 -15.13
C LEU A 637 25.82 -8.92 -15.42
N SER A 638 26.72 -7.98 -15.78
CA SER A 638 26.37 -6.63 -16.23
C SER A 638 25.85 -6.57 -17.67
N LEU A 639 25.83 -7.69 -18.39
CA LEU A 639 25.40 -7.80 -19.79
C LEU A 639 26.19 -6.82 -20.69
N ASN A 640 27.52 -7.03 -20.72
CA ASN A 640 28.50 -6.17 -21.39
C ASN A 640 28.40 -4.69 -20.94
N GLY A 641 28.27 -4.47 -19.64
CA GLY A 641 28.15 -3.14 -19.05
C GLY A 641 26.86 -2.38 -19.39
N GLN A 642 25.88 -3.00 -20.04
CA GLN A 642 24.63 -2.32 -20.42
C GLN A 642 23.60 -2.27 -19.30
N LEU A 643 23.66 -3.19 -18.33
CA LEU A 643 22.66 -3.34 -17.27
C LEU A 643 22.87 -2.32 -16.14
N GLY A 644 21.81 -1.63 -15.73
CA GLY A 644 21.77 -0.84 -14.49
C GLY A 644 21.03 -1.56 -13.36
N LEU A 645 21.37 -1.23 -12.12
CA LEU A 645 20.72 -1.77 -10.92
C LEU A 645 20.15 -0.64 -10.05
N ALA A 646 18.95 -0.82 -9.49
CA ALA A 646 18.28 0.19 -8.69
C ALA A 646 17.64 -0.40 -7.42
N PHE A 647 17.91 0.23 -6.27
CA PHE A 647 17.40 -0.17 -4.96
C PHE A 647 16.37 0.85 -4.45
N GLY A 648 15.11 0.44 -4.36
CA GLY A 648 14.01 1.26 -3.84
C GLY A 648 13.66 2.51 -4.67
N ALA A 649 14.18 2.67 -5.88
CA ALA A 649 14.11 3.93 -6.64
C ALA A 649 12.91 4.06 -7.60
N ARG A 650 12.36 2.94 -8.11
CA ARG A 650 11.34 2.92 -9.19
C ARG A 650 10.02 2.22 -8.82
N GLY A 651 9.97 1.50 -7.69
CA GLY A 651 8.75 0.79 -7.24
C GLY A 651 7.55 1.71 -6.93
N LYS A 652 6.34 1.13 -6.94
CA LYS A 652 5.10 1.75 -6.44
C LYS A 652 4.70 1.08 -5.12
N GLY A 653 4.13 1.82 -4.16
CA GLY A 653 3.56 1.21 -2.95
C GLY A 653 2.16 0.65 -3.20
N GLY A 654 1.75 -0.37 -2.44
CA GLY A 654 0.37 -0.90 -2.46
C GLY A 654 0.27 -2.41 -2.22
N LYS A 655 -0.96 -2.90 -1.97
CA LYS A 655 -1.24 -4.34 -1.91
C LYS A 655 -0.97 -4.96 -3.28
N ARG A 656 -0.05 -5.94 -3.35
CA ARG A 656 0.47 -6.55 -4.61
C ARG A 656 1.22 -5.57 -5.53
N ALA A 657 1.99 -4.64 -4.96
CA ALA A 657 3.08 -4.00 -5.70
C ALA A 657 4.11 -5.04 -6.16
N ALA A 658 4.76 -4.82 -7.31
CA ALA A 658 5.82 -5.70 -7.78
C ALA A 658 7.01 -5.68 -6.81
N ALA A 659 7.46 -6.87 -6.43
CA ALA A 659 8.58 -7.10 -5.52
C ALA A 659 9.88 -6.53 -6.09
N ALA A 660 10.16 -6.87 -7.34
CA ALA A 660 11.13 -6.26 -8.22
C ALA A 660 10.50 -6.11 -9.62
N HIS A 661 11.21 -5.44 -10.53
CA HIS A 661 10.87 -5.44 -11.96
C HIS A 661 12.07 -5.04 -12.84
N TYR A 662 12.21 -5.66 -14.01
CA TYR A 662 13.10 -5.23 -15.09
C TYR A 662 12.42 -4.22 -16.03
N GLU A 663 13.13 -3.15 -16.39
CA GLU A 663 12.67 -2.11 -17.31
C GLU A 663 13.42 -2.20 -18.65
N SER A 664 12.90 -2.93 -19.65
CA SER A 664 13.55 -3.10 -20.96
C SER A 664 13.80 -1.79 -21.73
N GLY A 665 13.02 -0.74 -21.47
CA GLY A 665 13.22 0.59 -22.06
C GLY A 665 14.47 1.31 -21.56
N THR A 666 14.83 1.13 -20.29
CA THR A 666 16.00 1.76 -19.64
C THR A 666 17.15 0.78 -19.41
N VAL A 667 16.91 -0.53 -19.57
CA VAL A 667 17.82 -1.64 -19.23
C VAL A 667 18.25 -1.54 -17.76
N VAL A 668 17.27 -1.55 -16.86
CA VAL A 668 17.48 -1.42 -15.40
C VAL A 668 16.66 -2.47 -14.65
N ILE A 669 17.28 -3.18 -13.71
CA ILE A 669 16.59 -3.97 -12.68
C ILE A 669 16.29 -3.06 -11.49
N ASN A 670 15.04 -3.02 -11.03
CA ASN A 670 14.66 -2.36 -9.78
C ASN A 670 14.22 -3.37 -8.72
N LEU A 671 14.94 -3.45 -7.61
CA LEU A 671 14.54 -4.17 -6.40
C LEU A 671 13.82 -3.20 -5.45
N THR A 672 12.65 -3.56 -4.89
CA THR A 672 11.99 -2.71 -3.90
C THR A 672 12.52 -2.91 -2.48
N LYS A 673 12.55 -1.83 -1.68
CA LYS A 673 13.07 -1.79 -0.30
C LYS A 673 12.48 -2.87 0.63
N GLY A 674 11.22 -3.24 0.44
CA GLY A 674 10.52 -4.19 1.32
C GLY A 674 10.41 -5.62 0.79
N ALA A 675 10.54 -5.84 -0.52
CA ALA A 675 10.18 -7.12 -1.15
C ALA A 675 11.09 -7.54 -2.32
N GLY A 676 12.06 -6.72 -2.76
CA GLY A 676 12.89 -7.03 -3.92
C GLY A 676 13.91 -8.16 -3.68
N ALA A 677 14.37 -8.32 -2.44
CA ALA A 677 15.21 -9.45 -2.05
C ALA A 677 14.42 -10.75 -2.25
N GLY A 678 14.98 -11.70 -3.00
CA GLY A 678 14.33 -12.94 -3.40
C GLY A 678 13.68 -12.91 -4.78
N SER A 679 13.89 -11.84 -5.56
CA SER A 679 13.48 -11.76 -6.97
C SER A 679 14.65 -11.46 -7.93
N LEU A 680 15.90 -11.33 -7.46
CA LEU A 680 17.01 -10.85 -8.30
C LEU A 680 17.30 -11.78 -9.48
N ALA A 681 17.26 -13.10 -9.29
CA ALA A 681 17.50 -14.06 -10.39
C ALA A 681 16.40 -13.95 -11.47
N HIS A 682 15.15 -13.69 -11.07
CA HIS A 682 14.02 -13.50 -11.97
C HIS A 682 14.23 -12.28 -12.89
N GLU A 683 14.52 -11.12 -12.29
CA GLU A 683 14.73 -9.88 -13.05
C GLU A 683 16.02 -9.90 -13.88
N TRP A 684 17.06 -10.58 -13.40
CA TRP A 684 18.28 -10.79 -14.17
C TRP A 684 18.04 -11.65 -15.41
N PHE A 685 17.20 -12.68 -15.31
CA PHE A 685 16.82 -13.46 -16.49
C PHE A 685 16.02 -12.64 -17.50
N HIS A 686 15.07 -11.80 -17.05
CA HIS A 686 14.38 -10.85 -17.95
C HIS A 686 15.34 -9.90 -18.65
N ALA A 687 16.39 -9.44 -17.94
CA ALA A 687 17.43 -8.60 -18.52
C ALA A 687 18.27 -9.35 -19.58
N LEU A 688 18.68 -10.59 -19.29
CA LEU A 688 19.42 -11.46 -20.22
C LEU A 688 18.61 -11.78 -21.48
N ASP A 689 17.35 -12.15 -21.31
CA ASP A 689 16.40 -12.50 -22.37
C ASP A 689 16.13 -11.30 -23.30
N ASN A 690 16.00 -10.09 -22.73
CA ASN A 690 15.91 -8.86 -23.49
C ASN A 690 17.24 -8.45 -24.13
N TYR A 691 18.39 -8.68 -23.50
CA TYR A 691 19.72 -8.32 -24.01
C TYR A 691 20.00 -8.99 -25.36
N PHE A 692 19.80 -10.31 -25.48
CA PHE A 692 20.04 -11.02 -26.73
C PHE A 692 19.10 -10.57 -27.86
N ALA A 693 17.81 -10.34 -27.57
CA ALA A 693 16.86 -9.77 -28.54
C ALA A 693 17.24 -8.34 -28.98
N ARG A 694 17.71 -7.53 -28.03
CA ARG A 694 18.12 -6.13 -28.22
C ARG A 694 19.38 -5.99 -29.06
N ASP A 695 20.37 -6.85 -28.83
CA ASP A 695 21.61 -6.93 -29.62
C ASP A 695 21.30 -7.32 -31.08
N SER A 696 20.29 -8.17 -31.27
CA SER A 696 19.70 -8.53 -32.56
C SER A 696 18.76 -7.46 -33.16
N GLY A 697 18.80 -6.23 -32.64
CA GLY A 697 18.07 -5.06 -33.15
C GLY A 697 16.67 -4.82 -32.56
N ASP A 698 16.08 -5.76 -31.81
CA ASP A 698 14.75 -5.61 -31.21
C ASP A 698 14.83 -5.13 -29.75
N LYS A 699 14.95 -3.81 -29.59
CA LYS A 699 15.15 -3.17 -28.28
C LYS A 699 14.06 -3.47 -27.24
N ALA A 700 12.85 -3.85 -27.65
CA ALA A 700 11.72 -4.20 -26.78
C ALA A 700 11.43 -5.71 -26.75
N GLY A 701 12.21 -6.50 -27.48
CA GLY A 701 12.07 -7.93 -27.66
C GLY A 701 12.58 -8.76 -26.49
N PHE A 702 12.35 -10.08 -26.61
CA PHE A 702 12.78 -11.10 -25.66
C PHE A 702 13.02 -12.38 -26.47
N ALA A 703 14.20 -12.98 -26.36
CA ALA A 703 14.60 -14.19 -27.09
C ALA A 703 13.66 -15.39 -26.85
N THR A 704 13.15 -15.56 -25.62
CA THR A 704 12.20 -16.63 -25.25
C THR A 704 10.87 -16.58 -25.99
N ARG A 705 10.48 -15.43 -26.55
CA ARG A 705 9.29 -15.31 -27.41
C ARG A 705 9.44 -15.99 -28.77
N TRP A 706 10.65 -16.41 -29.13
CA TRP A 706 10.93 -17.14 -30.36
C TRP A 706 10.57 -16.44 -31.69
N PRO A 707 10.79 -15.13 -31.90
CA PRO A 707 11.06 -14.64 -33.24
C PRO A 707 12.49 -15.06 -33.63
N HIS A 708 12.68 -15.55 -34.86
CA HIS A 708 14.01 -15.83 -35.38
C HIS A 708 14.76 -14.49 -35.56
N TYR A 709 15.83 -14.30 -34.78
CA TYR A 709 16.49 -13.01 -34.62
C TYR A 709 17.73 -12.92 -35.52
N VAL A 710 17.64 -12.10 -36.58
CA VAL A 710 18.76 -11.85 -37.49
C VAL A 710 19.87 -11.11 -36.75
N GLY A 711 21.07 -11.72 -36.67
CA GLY A 711 22.22 -11.19 -35.94
C GLY A 711 22.53 -11.96 -34.64
N MET A 712 21.59 -12.72 -34.10
CA MET A 712 21.89 -13.65 -33.00
C MET A 712 22.61 -14.88 -33.54
N ARG A 713 23.70 -15.29 -32.89
CA ARG A 713 24.37 -16.57 -33.14
C ARG A 713 23.38 -17.74 -33.18
N ASP A 714 23.50 -18.61 -34.17
CA ASP A 714 22.59 -19.75 -34.34
C ASP A 714 22.64 -20.70 -33.14
N GLU A 715 23.80 -20.88 -32.50
CA GLU A 715 23.91 -21.70 -31.30
C GLU A 715 23.12 -21.10 -30.12
N MET A 716 23.18 -19.77 -29.94
CA MET A 716 22.42 -19.07 -28.90
C MET A 716 20.90 -19.12 -29.17
N GLN A 717 20.49 -19.00 -30.43
CA GLN A 717 19.08 -19.21 -30.80
C GLN A 717 18.65 -20.64 -30.42
N LEU A 718 19.39 -21.66 -30.85
CA LEU A 718 19.10 -23.06 -30.52
C LEU A 718 19.10 -23.33 -29.01
N ALA A 719 19.97 -22.68 -28.24
CA ALA A 719 20.01 -22.78 -26.79
C ALA A 719 18.76 -22.20 -26.12
N PHE A 720 18.28 -21.01 -26.54
CA PHE A 720 16.97 -20.49 -26.12
C PHE A 720 15.83 -21.45 -26.52
N LYS A 721 15.97 -22.17 -27.65
CA LYS A 721 14.99 -23.18 -28.06
C LYS A 721 14.95 -24.32 -27.07
N ALA A 722 16.10 -24.84 -26.67
CA ALA A 722 16.22 -25.97 -25.75
C ALA A 722 15.56 -25.65 -24.40
N ILE A 723 15.75 -24.43 -23.88
CA ILE A 723 15.04 -23.94 -22.68
C ILE A 723 13.52 -23.98 -22.91
N MET A 724 13.03 -23.36 -23.98
CA MET A 724 11.60 -23.24 -24.21
C MET A 724 10.91 -24.56 -24.57
N ASP A 725 11.57 -25.45 -25.30
CA ASP A 725 11.11 -26.81 -25.60
C ASP A 725 11.09 -27.66 -24.33
N GLY A 726 12.15 -27.59 -23.51
CA GLY A 726 12.24 -28.26 -22.21
C GLY A 726 11.09 -27.84 -21.28
N ILE A 727 10.84 -26.54 -21.15
CA ILE A 727 9.69 -26.00 -20.42
C ILE A 727 8.36 -26.49 -21.01
N LYS A 728 8.20 -26.48 -22.35
CA LYS A 728 6.97 -26.91 -23.05
C LYS A 728 6.71 -28.42 -22.94
N ALA A 729 7.73 -29.24 -22.63
CA ALA A 729 7.60 -30.66 -22.34
C ALA A 729 7.09 -30.95 -20.91
N THR A 730 7.05 -29.95 -20.02
CA THR A 730 6.53 -30.06 -18.65
C THR A 730 5.09 -29.56 -18.54
N GLU A 731 4.41 -29.87 -17.43
CA GLU A 731 3.05 -29.39 -17.19
C GLU A 731 3.01 -27.96 -16.64
N VAL A 732 4.15 -27.31 -16.37
CA VAL A 732 4.23 -25.98 -15.72
C VAL A 732 3.49 -24.89 -16.49
N ARG A 733 3.44 -24.96 -17.82
CA ARG A 733 2.64 -24.05 -18.64
C ARG A 733 1.15 -24.23 -18.39
N LYS A 734 0.65 -25.47 -18.31
CA LYS A 734 -0.77 -25.76 -18.06
C LYS A 734 -1.18 -25.31 -16.66
N ARG A 735 -0.35 -25.59 -15.64
CA ARG A 735 -0.57 -25.09 -14.26
C ARG A 735 -0.61 -23.55 -14.23
N SER A 736 0.31 -22.90 -14.93
CA SER A 736 0.33 -21.44 -15.09
C SER A 736 -0.89 -20.87 -15.84
N GLN A 737 -1.47 -21.60 -16.80
CA GLN A 737 -2.69 -21.18 -17.51
C GLN A 737 -3.91 -21.13 -16.57
N VAL A 738 -4.03 -22.06 -15.61
CA VAL A 738 -5.10 -22.04 -14.60
C VAL A 738 -5.04 -20.78 -13.73
N LEU A 739 -3.83 -20.27 -13.44
CA LEU A 739 -3.66 -19.00 -12.73
C LEU A 739 -4.00 -17.77 -13.60
N ASP A 740 -3.77 -17.84 -14.91
CA ASP A 740 -4.12 -16.76 -15.85
C ASP A 740 -5.62 -16.66 -16.14
N ASP A 741 -6.39 -17.75 -16.02
CA ASP A 741 -7.86 -17.71 -16.10
C ASP A 741 -8.52 -16.86 -14.98
N ARG A 742 -7.78 -16.60 -13.89
CA ARG A 742 -8.17 -15.67 -12.81
C ARG A 742 -7.90 -14.20 -13.15
N ARG A 743 -7.15 -13.92 -14.22
CA ARG A 743 -6.61 -12.59 -14.57
C ARG A 743 -7.23 -12.07 -15.88
N SER A 744 -7.35 -10.74 -15.99
CA SER A 744 -7.84 -10.11 -17.23
C SER A 744 -6.82 -10.16 -18.37
N THR A 745 -5.54 -10.22 -18.01
CA THR A 745 -4.39 -10.23 -18.91
C THR A 745 -3.51 -11.42 -18.51
N PRO A 746 -3.10 -12.28 -19.46
CA PRO A 746 -2.13 -13.33 -19.19
C PRO A 746 -0.83 -12.76 -18.64
N TYR A 747 -0.22 -13.51 -17.73
CA TYR A 747 1.02 -13.20 -17.07
C TYR A 747 1.79 -14.50 -16.87
N TRP A 748 1.24 -15.40 -16.06
CA TRP A 748 1.90 -16.64 -15.65
C TRP A 748 2.22 -17.56 -16.84
N ALA A 749 1.33 -17.73 -17.80
CA ALA A 749 1.52 -18.65 -18.92
C ALA A 749 2.30 -18.05 -20.10
N THR A 750 2.84 -16.84 -19.96
CA THR A 750 3.64 -16.20 -21.01
C THR A 750 5.05 -16.78 -21.06
N ASP A 751 5.62 -16.89 -22.27
CA ASP A 751 6.91 -17.56 -22.49
C ASP A 751 8.06 -16.92 -21.69
N ILE A 752 8.04 -15.59 -21.55
CA ILE A 752 8.98 -14.79 -20.76
C ILE A 752 8.89 -15.13 -19.26
N GLU A 753 7.69 -15.02 -18.67
CA GLU A 753 7.46 -15.28 -17.24
C GLU A 753 7.61 -16.78 -16.89
N LEU A 754 7.36 -17.68 -17.85
CA LEU A 754 7.71 -19.10 -17.71
C LEU A 754 9.22 -19.26 -17.62
N ALA A 755 9.99 -18.74 -18.58
CA ALA A 755 11.44 -18.88 -18.59
C ALA A 755 12.10 -18.29 -17.33
N ALA A 756 11.71 -17.08 -16.89
CA ALA A 756 12.25 -16.45 -15.69
C ALA A 756 11.99 -17.27 -14.41
N ARG A 757 10.75 -17.73 -14.18
CA ARG A 757 10.41 -18.61 -13.02
C ARG A 757 11.10 -19.97 -13.08
N THR A 758 11.30 -20.49 -14.28
CA THR A 758 12.05 -21.74 -14.49
C THR A 758 13.54 -21.53 -14.17
N PHE A 759 14.12 -20.38 -14.54
CA PHE A 759 15.49 -20.02 -14.20
C PHE A 759 15.70 -19.85 -12.68
N GLU A 760 14.75 -19.25 -11.96
CA GLU A 760 14.79 -19.20 -10.49
C GLU A 760 14.90 -20.62 -9.88
N SER A 761 14.15 -21.57 -10.42
CA SER A 761 14.17 -22.97 -9.97
C SER A 761 15.48 -23.69 -10.31
N TYR A 762 16.11 -23.32 -11.43
CA TYR A 762 17.44 -23.77 -11.81
C TYR A 762 18.51 -23.22 -10.85
N VAL A 763 18.52 -21.92 -10.57
CA VAL A 763 19.46 -21.28 -9.64
C VAL A 763 19.35 -21.86 -8.23
N ILE A 764 18.12 -22.02 -7.71
CA ILE A 764 17.88 -22.67 -6.41
C ILE A 764 18.47 -24.09 -6.38
N ALA A 765 18.24 -24.90 -7.41
CA ALA A 765 18.74 -26.27 -7.47
C ALA A 765 20.28 -26.32 -7.55
N LYS A 766 20.91 -25.45 -8.33
CA LYS A 766 22.37 -25.41 -8.50
C LYS A 766 23.10 -24.93 -7.23
N LEU A 767 22.49 -24.02 -6.46
CA LEU A 767 22.97 -23.66 -5.12
C LEU A 767 22.88 -24.87 -4.16
N GLN A 768 21.74 -25.56 -4.15
CA GLN A 768 21.52 -26.74 -3.30
C GLN A 768 22.50 -27.88 -3.59
N ASP A 769 22.85 -28.12 -4.85
CA ASP A 769 23.88 -29.12 -5.23
C ASP A 769 25.24 -28.83 -4.58
N GLN A 770 25.55 -27.56 -4.31
CA GLN A 770 26.79 -27.09 -3.70
C GLN A 770 26.70 -26.91 -2.17
N GLY A 771 25.56 -27.28 -1.56
CA GLY A 771 25.28 -27.01 -0.14
C GLY A 771 25.05 -25.53 0.19
N ALA A 772 24.83 -24.70 -0.83
CA ALA A 772 24.59 -23.27 -0.71
C ALA A 772 23.09 -22.94 -0.77
N ALA A 773 22.72 -21.75 -0.31
CA ALA A 773 21.38 -21.19 -0.39
C ALA A 773 21.45 -19.67 -0.37
N ASN A 774 20.72 -18.99 -1.26
CA ASN A 774 20.69 -17.53 -1.28
C ASN A 774 19.29 -17.02 -1.64
N ASP A 775 18.52 -16.73 -0.60
CA ASP A 775 17.16 -16.18 -0.73
C ASP A 775 17.13 -14.73 -1.23
N TYR A 776 18.27 -14.04 -1.43
CA TYR A 776 18.28 -12.77 -2.15
C TYR A 776 18.10 -12.97 -3.66
N LEU A 777 18.60 -14.09 -4.19
CA LEU A 777 18.42 -14.48 -5.60
C LEU A 777 16.99 -14.93 -5.89
N ALA A 778 16.50 -15.94 -5.16
CA ALA A 778 15.16 -16.51 -5.33
C ALA A 778 14.66 -17.17 -4.04
N ASN A 779 13.48 -16.78 -3.56
CA ASN A 779 12.90 -17.24 -2.28
C ASN A 779 11.55 -17.99 -2.44
N VAL A 780 11.39 -18.69 -3.56
CA VAL A 780 10.13 -19.32 -4.02
C VAL A 780 9.54 -20.29 -2.99
N VAL A 781 8.20 -20.35 -2.89
CA VAL A 781 7.47 -21.32 -2.04
C VAL A 781 7.32 -22.68 -2.74
N GLY A 782 7.28 -23.77 -1.96
CA GLY A 782 7.05 -25.13 -2.49
C GLY A 782 5.61 -25.39 -2.95
N GLU A 783 5.40 -26.50 -3.65
CA GLU A 783 4.12 -26.89 -4.28
C GLU A 783 2.92 -26.85 -3.32
N GLY A 784 3.11 -27.23 -2.05
CA GLY A 784 2.04 -27.23 -1.04
C GLY A 784 1.47 -25.86 -0.66
N ALA A 785 2.05 -24.75 -1.12
CA ALA A 785 1.47 -23.41 -0.99
C ALA A 785 0.36 -23.12 -2.04
N PHE A 786 0.22 -23.97 -3.05
CA PHE A 786 -0.77 -23.84 -4.12
C PHE A 786 -1.77 -25.00 -4.10
N THR A 787 -2.95 -24.78 -4.68
CA THR A 787 -3.89 -25.88 -4.95
C THR A 787 -3.26 -26.87 -5.93
N ALA A 788 -3.58 -28.16 -5.79
CA ALA A 788 -3.11 -29.19 -6.71
C ALA A 788 -3.44 -28.82 -8.18
N GLY A 789 -2.42 -28.84 -9.05
CA GLY A 789 -2.54 -28.44 -10.45
C GLY A 789 -2.43 -26.93 -10.73
N GLU A 790 -2.19 -26.10 -9.71
CA GLU A 790 -2.02 -24.64 -9.86
C GLU A 790 -0.57 -24.17 -9.65
N TYR A 791 0.34 -25.05 -9.24
CA TYR A 791 1.71 -24.69 -8.89
C TYR A 791 2.48 -24.04 -10.06
N PRO A 792 2.91 -22.77 -9.95
CA PRO A 792 3.44 -22.00 -11.08
C PRO A 792 4.85 -22.39 -11.54
N TYR A 793 5.56 -23.22 -10.78
CA TYR A 793 6.99 -23.54 -10.98
C TYR A 793 7.19 -25.02 -11.35
N PRO A 794 8.37 -25.39 -11.87
CA PRO A 794 8.76 -26.79 -12.07
C PRO A 794 8.64 -27.62 -10.79
N THR A 795 8.11 -28.83 -10.90
CA THR A 795 8.15 -29.83 -9.82
C THR A 795 9.53 -30.51 -9.77
N ALA A 796 9.84 -31.19 -8.67
CA ALA A 796 11.10 -31.92 -8.51
C ALA A 796 11.36 -32.96 -9.63
N SER A 797 10.29 -33.55 -10.20
CA SER A 797 10.38 -34.49 -11.33
C SER A 797 10.60 -33.82 -12.69
N GLU A 798 10.25 -32.54 -12.83
CA GLU A 798 10.45 -31.76 -14.06
C GLU A 798 11.85 -31.09 -14.10
N GLN A 799 12.44 -30.83 -12.93
CA GLN A 799 13.73 -30.15 -12.77
C GLN A 799 14.91 -30.74 -13.57
N PRO A 800 15.11 -32.07 -13.73
CA PRO A 800 16.27 -32.60 -14.46
C PRO A 800 16.34 -32.16 -15.93
N ALA A 801 15.21 -32.14 -16.65
CA ALA A 801 15.15 -31.73 -18.04
C ALA A 801 15.40 -30.21 -18.20
N ILE A 802 14.88 -29.43 -17.26
CA ILE A 802 15.07 -27.99 -17.17
C ILE A 802 16.54 -27.64 -16.89
N ARG A 803 17.17 -28.32 -15.93
CA ARG A 803 18.58 -28.13 -15.58
C ARG A 803 19.47 -28.39 -16.78
N ALA A 804 19.31 -29.51 -17.47
CA ALA A 804 20.05 -29.82 -18.68
C ALA A 804 19.92 -28.74 -19.79
N ALA A 805 18.73 -28.14 -19.95
CA ALA A 805 18.52 -27.08 -20.93
C ALA A 805 19.22 -25.76 -20.55
N PHE A 806 19.18 -25.37 -19.27
CA PHE A 806 19.91 -24.18 -18.79
C PHE A 806 21.44 -24.41 -18.75
N ASP A 807 21.90 -25.58 -18.31
CA ASP A 807 23.32 -25.96 -18.34
C ASP A 807 23.86 -25.90 -19.79
N HIS A 808 23.12 -26.45 -20.77
CA HIS A 808 23.48 -26.31 -22.18
C HIS A 808 23.56 -24.83 -22.61
N PHE A 809 22.58 -24.02 -22.24
CA PHE A 809 22.54 -22.60 -22.60
C PHE A 809 23.72 -21.81 -22.04
N PHE A 810 24.03 -21.94 -20.75
CA PHE A 810 25.18 -21.23 -20.16
C PHE A 810 26.52 -21.73 -20.71
N ASN A 811 26.64 -23.02 -21.02
CA ASN A 811 27.81 -23.58 -21.74
C ASN A 811 27.95 -23.09 -23.19
N THR A 812 26.93 -22.46 -23.78
CA THR A 812 26.98 -21.88 -25.14
C THR A 812 27.31 -20.38 -25.12
N ILE A 813 27.25 -19.72 -23.96
CA ILE A 813 27.65 -18.32 -23.81
C ILE A 813 29.17 -18.19 -23.86
N GLU A 814 29.67 -17.54 -24.91
CA GLU A 814 31.03 -17.00 -24.95
C GLU A 814 31.07 -15.66 -24.20
N HIS A 815 32.10 -15.46 -23.37
CA HIS A 815 32.22 -14.38 -22.39
C HIS A 815 33.65 -13.83 -22.26
#